data_AF-A0A327HQQ6-F1
#
_entry.id   AF-A0A327HQQ6-F1
#
_cell.length_a   1.000
_cell.length_b   1.000
_cell.length_c   1.000
_cell.angle_alpha   90.00
_cell.angle_beta   90.00
_cell.angle_gamma   90.00
#
_symmetry.space_group_name_H-M   'P 1'
#
loop_
_entity.id
_entity.type
_entity.pdbx_description
1 polymer ?
#
loop_
_entity_poly.entity_id
_entity_poly.type
_entity_poly.pdbx_seq_one_letter_code
_entity_poly.pdbx_strand_id
1 'polypeptide(L)'
;MARGKNSLGVLFLTAILCVSFIPQGVAAQDASVEHYAFGMEYDWTNLNDDMESMTGLPLDDILLDIMNSAEDAGIGLVILEELTGTSSMVVDQYEDGTTMFSAVDGTTVEVTRHVTELTVRHGSVQDMAVITDWGDSYAGWELTMSASSETMLNLDAMYVEFRDGANMVHGHDLELTMNVFDENELGLVGSLEANDGDDVMPLDIGASISVGYEIKTSQSEVVYTEPSNIHNALANLGGGEEITWEVGDIDDDEDDDYYDNEAWWMEYNYCEWEGDNFNGDNRYYCTYNDNGSNGFDDWWFYCEYKAYDEIYYCTDDFGQNSDWEFALSNTHFEDGTSPAQDEDNHSHDDEYDGEIHDDVESHTGSFSTATTFEFELTGLPVEELGLPAGDWDVSVTDTVTDAGNFDEEYECEMWMELFDEAQTITTDSGSMAVLSGYGSPMPFGMTCHVGNLVANAFIGTEDAPTLLDLVEDSTDEITDSMGSETYDSENSDLMYISADAYSMDEIDVNVEAWNLDENTNYEIDLVMYDEGGTLVDVHSMSINNRDHYWDNVYMSADAYGVQCITATLSNSDTNTEMDSAEVCVNVAKEMEPSDLLISIAEGFSESTLENAMESFGSNLENRLSNYEADVQYHDADMRVLWDTSTNRAVGFQMLVYDEDVEEWYTMVGPESDMYPEAPVLMSFEYFSGQSAIEQETVIDQQTSIEDLVDLTQHDVSDLEEAVADAFDESGDQSEGTANETEAGDGLLPFVSPTFTVMVIAIAGLVASLRSREQE
;
A
#
# COMPACT_ATOMS: atom_id res chain seq x y z
N MET A 1 69.53 32.72 -1.02
CA MET A 1 69.17 31.30 -0.83
C MET A 1 67.99 31.03 -1.75
N ALA A 2 68.10 29.99 -2.60
CA ALA A 2 67.08 29.22 -3.33
C ALA A 2 65.74 29.91 -3.71
N ARG A 3 65.11 29.76 -4.88
CA ARG A 3 65.21 29.05 -6.17
C ARG A 3 63.79 29.37 -6.75
N GLY A 4 63.51 29.85 -7.95
CA GLY A 4 64.15 29.69 -9.23
C GLY A 4 63.31 28.79 -10.15
N LYS A 5 62.20 29.34 -10.69
CA LYS A 5 61.49 28.98 -11.95
C LYS A 5 60.74 27.63 -12.08
N ASN A 6 59.42 27.74 -12.28
CA ASN A 6 58.55 27.09 -13.30
C ASN A 6 57.21 26.62 -12.69
N SER A 7 56.13 27.37 -12.91
CA SER A 7 54.75 26.98 -12.57
C SER A 7 53.82 27.00 -13.79
N LEU A 8 54.34 26.57 -14.95
CA LEU A 8 53.55 26.38 -16.18
C LEU A 8 53.42 24.89 -16.57
N GLY A 9 53.62 23.98 -15.61
CA GLY A 9 53.64 22.53 -15.84
C GLY A 9 52.80 21.72 -14.85
N VAL A 10 51.90 22.37 -14.11
CA VAL A 10 50.97 21.66 -13.19
C VAL A 10 49.53 21.75 -13.69
N LEU A 11 49.11 22.82 -14.36
CA LEU A 11 47.75 22.95 -14.91
C LEU A 11 47.45 22.01 -16.11
N PHE A 12 48.47 21.50 -16.80
CA PHE A 12 48.26 20.54 -17.91
C PHE A 12 48.31 19.07 -17.47
N LEU A 13 48.70 18.78 -16.21
CA LEU A 13 48.68 17.41 -15.68
C LEU A 13 47.37 17.14 -14.92
N THR A 14 46.77 18.16 -14.28
CA THR A 14 45.44 18.04 -13.66
C THR A 14 44.32 17.97 -14.71
N ALA A 15 44.43 18.71 -15.81
CA ALA A 15 43.48 18.61 -16.93
C ALA A 15 43.59 17.31 -17.76
N ILE A 16 44.62 16.49 -17.53
CA ILE A 16 44.78 15.15 -18.16
C ILE A 16 44.44 14.03 -17.15
N LEU A 17 44.37 14.32 -15.85
CA LEU A 17 43.92 13.39 -14.81
C LEU A 17 42.41 13.49 -14.51
N CYS A 18 41.73 14.53 -14.98
CA CYS A 18 40.26 14.61 -15.02
C CYS A 18 39.64 13.98 -16.29
N VAL A 19 40.38 13.13 -17.03
CA VAL A 19 39.89 12.37 -18.20
C VAL A 19 40.17 10.86 -18.04
N SER A 20 40.31 10.37 -16.81
CA SER A 20 40.55 8.94 -16.59
C SER A 20 40.00 8.40 -15.27
N PHE A 21 38.80 8.83 -14.89
CA PHE A 21 37.83 7.91 -14.28
C PHE A 21 36.82 7.57 -15.36
N ILE A 22 37.26 6.75 -16.31
CA ILE A 22 36.32 5.87 -17.01
C ILE A 22 35.96 4.84 -15.93
N PRO A 23 34.67 4.67 -15.57
CA PRO A 23 34.27 3.56 -14.70
C PRO A 23 34.87 2.28 -15.27
N GLN A 24 35.81 1.67 -14.54
CA GLN A 24 36.30 0.34 -14.86
C GLN A 24 35.27 -0.68 -14.35
N GLY A 25 34.11 -0.61 -14.98
CA GLY A 25 32.95 -1.48 -14.88
C GLY A 25 32.14 -1.46 -16.18
N VAL A 26 32.67 -0.87 -17.27
CA VAL A 26 32.13 -1.08 -18.61
C VAL A 26 32.46 -2.52 -18.99
N ALA A 27 31.58 -3.47 -18.64
CA ALA A 27 31.22 -4.46 -19.64
C ALA A 27 30.89 -3.64 -20.88
N ALA A 28 31.64 -3.82 -21.96
CA ALA A 28 31.34 -3.15 -23.19
C ALA A 28 29.90 -3.53 -23.55
N GLN A 29 28.95 -2.61 -23.33
CA GLN A 29 27.66 -2.65 -24.00
C GLN A 29 28.01 -2.85 -25.46
N ASP A 30 27.66 -4.02 -26.00
CA ASP A 30 28.04 -4.37 -27.35
C ASP A 30 27.36 -3.33 -28.24
N ALA A 31 28.14 -2.63 -29.08
CA ALA A 31 27.64 -1.53 -29.92
C ALA A 31 26.71 -2.02 -31.06
N SER A 32 26.03 -3.14 -30.83
CA SER A 32 25.13 -3.87 -31.73
C SER A 32 23.74 -4.13 -31.13
N VAL A 33 23.49 -3.85 -29.85
CA VAL A 33 22.14 -3.96 -29.26
C VAL A 33 21.43 -2.61 -29.42
N GLU A 34 20.22 -2.64 -29.96
CA GLU A 34 19.38 -1.46 -30.18
C GLU A 34 18.40 -1.35 -29.02
N HIS A 35 18.47 -0.24 -28.30
CA HIS A 35 17.68 0.05 -27.11
C HIS A 35 16.56 1.06 -27.43
N TYR A 36 15.41 0.86 -26.79
CA TYR A 36 14.24 1.73 -26.85
C TYR A 36 13.87 2.10 -25.43
N ALA A 37 14.37 3.25 -24.97
CA ALA A 37 14.16 3.71 -23.61
C ALA A 37 13.34 5.00 -23.55
N PHE A 38 12.53 5.14 -22.51
CA PHE A 38 11.78 6.35 -22.20
C PHE A 38 11.54 6.44 -20.68
N GLY A 39 11.32 7.64 -20.18
CA GLY A 39 11.14 7.83 -18.74
C GLY A 39 10.71 9.24 -18.38
N MET A 40 10.50 9.48 -17.09
CA MET A 40 10.23 10.80 -16.54
C MET A 40 10.87 10.95 -15.17
N GLU A 41 11.15 12.20 -14.79
CA GLU A 41 11.57 12.57 -13.44
C GLU A 41 10.81 13.80 -12.97
N TYR A 42 10.45 13.83 -11.69
CA TYR A 42 9.81 14.95 -11.02
C TYR A 42 10.69 15.41 -9.85
N ASP A 43 10.87 16.72 -9.74
CA ASP A 43 11.62 17.36 -8.66
C ASP A 43 10.65 17.98 -7.65
N TRP A 44 10.60 17.38 -6.46
CA TRP A 44 9.67 17.74 -5.39
C TRP A 44 9.93 19.13 -4.81
N THR A 45 11.11 19.73 -5.04
CA THR A 45 11.40 21.10 -4.63
C THR A 45 10.51 22.15 -5.31
N ASN A 46 9.91 21.81 -6.46
CA ASN A 46 9.06 22.71 -7.23
C ASN A 46 7.56 22.50 -6.95
N LEU A 47 7.19 21.68 -5.96
CA LEU A 47 5.80 21.30 -5.73
C LEU A 47 4.89 22.50 -5.47
N ASN A 48 5.35 23.48 -4.71
CA ASN A 48 4.56 24.66 -4.38
C ASN A 48 4.41 25.60 -5.57
N ASP A 49 5.50 25.85 -6.30
CA ASP A 49 5.50 26.60 -7.57
C ASP A 49 4.54 25.94 -8.58
N ASP A 50 4.58 24.61 -8.69
CA ASP A 50 3.70 23.85 -9.56
C ASP A 50 2.24 23.96 -9.09
N MET A 51 1.96 23.81 -7.79
CA MET A 51 0.61 23.97 -7.24
C MET A 51 0.05 25.37 -7.43
N GLU A 52 0.84 26.42 -7.21
CA GLU A 52 0.41 27.80 -7.47
C GLU A 52 0.12 27.99 -8.95
N SER A 53 0.99 27.49 -9.84
CA SER A 53 0.80 27.60 -11.28
C SER A 53 -0.45 26.84 -11.78
N MET A 54 -0.77 25.69 -11.18
CA MET A 54 -1.90 24.84 -11.57
C MET A 54 -3.23 25.30 -10.97
N THR A 55 -3.22 25.86 -9.77
CA THR A 55 -4.45 26.19 -9.01
C THR A 55 -4.68 27.68 -8.85
N GLY A 56 -3.70 28.52 -9.17
CA GLY A 56 -3.71 29.95 -8.90
C GLY A 56 -3.69 30.31 -7.41
N LEU A 57 -3.47 29.33 -6.52
CA LEU A 57 -3.40 29.53 -5.07
C LEU A 57 -1.94 29.75 -4.63
N PRO A 58 -1.57 30.97 -4.21
CA PRO A 58 -0.25 31.21 -3.64
C PRO A 58 -0.20 30.67 -2.21
N LEU A 59 0.39 29.48 -2.03
CA LEU A 59 0.41 28.79 -0.73
C LEU A 59 1.15 29.62 0.34
N ASP A 60 2.28 30.24 -0.03
CA ASP A 60 3.01 31.20 0.80
C ASP A 60 2.12 32.33 1.36
N ASP A 61 1.36 32.99 0.49
CA ASP A 61 0.48 34.09 0.87
C ASP A 61 -0.66 33.58 1.79
N ILE A 62 -1.16 32.36 1.55
CA ILE A 62 -2.18 31.72 2.39
C ILE A 62 -1.63 31.43 3.78
N LEU A 63 -0.43 30.85 3.90
CA LEU A 63 0.24 30.58 5.17
C LEU A 63 0.54 31.88 5.92
N LEU A 64 1.03 32.89 5.21
CA LEU A 64 1.24 34.22 5.77
C LEU A 64 -0.07 34.84 6.29
N ASP A 65 -1.19 34.67 5.59
CA ASP A 65 -2.50 35.14 6.05
C ASP A 65 -3.04 34.34 7.25
N ILE A 66 -2.71 33.04 7.37
CA ILE A 66 -2.98 32.23 8.56
C ILE A 66 -2.20 32.79 9.76
N MET A 67 -0.89 33.00 9.62
CA MET A 67 -0.03 33.57 10.66
C MET A 67 -0.51 34.98 11.08
N ASN A 68 -0.82 35.85 10.12
CA ASN A 68 -1.35 37.18 10.39
C ASN A 68 -2.74 37.13 11.08
N SER A 69 -3.57 36.12 10.77
CA SER A 69 -4.86 35.95 11.44
C SER A 69 -4.70 35.62 12.92
N ALA A 70 -3.69 34.80 13.23
CA ALA A 70 -3.30 34.44 14.59
C ALA A 70 -2.75 35.66 15.34
N GLU A 71 -1.84 36.43 14.70
CA GLU A 71 -1.27 37.65 15.29
C GLU A 71 -2.38 38.68 15.62
N ASP A 72 -3.32 38.89 14.70
CA ASP A 72 -4.48 39.78 14.91
C ASP A 72 -5.39 39.31 16.08
N ALA A 73 -5.35 38.02 16.42
CA ALA A 73 -6.05 37.41 17.55
C ALA A 73 -5.22 37.37 18.85
N GLY A 74 -3.95 37.82 18.79
CA GLY A 74 -3.01 37.79 19.92
C GLY A 74 -2.37 36.43 20.16
N ILE A 75 -2.33 35.57 19.15
CA ILE A 75 -1.65 34.27 19.15
C ILE A 75 -0.41 34.41 18.27
N GLY A 76 0.78 34.15 18.81
CA GLY A 76 1.96 33.96 17.99
C GLY A 76 1.85 32.65 17.23
N LEU A 77 2.09 32.69 15.93
CA LEU A 77 2.10 31.52 15.06
C LEU A 77 3.11 31.74 13.95
N VAL A 78 4.07 30.82 13.85
CA VAL A 78 5.02 30.71 12.76
C VAL A 78 4.94 29.29 12.23
N ILE A 79 4.80 29.16 10.91
CA ILE A 79 4.79 27.88 10.20
C ILE A 79 5.98 27.92 9.24
N LEU A 80 6.84 26.91 9.35
CA LEU A 80 8.01 26.72 8.51
C LEU A 80 7.97 25.30 7.96
N GLU A 81 8.38 25.13 6.73
CA GLU A 81 8.51 23.83 6.09
C GLU A 81 9.52 23.87 4.96
N GLU A 82 10.07 22.70 4.64
CA GLU A 82 11.01 22.48 3.56
C GLU A 82 10.79 21.07 3.00
N LEU A 83 10.61 20.95 1.68
CA LEU A 83 10.46 19.67 0.98
C LEU A 83 11.48 19.60 -0.15
N THR A 84 12.30 18.55 -0.13
CA THR A 84 13.21 18.24 -1.24
C THR A 84 13.13 16.78 -1.62
N GLY A 85 13.32 16.47 -2.90
CA GLY A 85 13.28 15.09 -3.35
C GLY A 85 13.15 14.93 -4.85
N THR A 86 13.28 13.69 -5.31
CA THR A 86 13.06 13.33 -6.71
C THR A 86 12.23 12.04 -6.83
N SER A 87 11.44 11.94 -7.89
CA SER A 87 10.79 10.70 -8.33
C SER A 87 11.11 10.46 -9.79
N SER A 88 11.72 9.33 -10.12
CA SER A 88 12.20 8.99 -11.46
C SER A 88 11.74 7.58 -11.86
N MET A 89 11.36 7.42 -13.12
CA MET A 89 10.99 6.15 -13.72
C MET A 89 11.61 6.07 -15.11
N VAL A 90 12.33 4.99 -15.40
CA VAL A 90 12.84 4.69 -16.74
C VAL A 90 12.46 3.27 -17.13
N VAL A 91 12.04 3.12 -18.38
CA VAL A 91 11.79 1.84 -19.05
C VAL A 91 12.81 1.71 -20.18
N ASP A 92 13.59 0.64 -20.22
CA ASP A 92 14.50 0.31 -21.33
C ASP A 92 14.16 -1.04 -21.94
N GLN A 93 13.97 -1.07 -23.26
CA GLN A 93 13.60 -2.26 -24.01
C GLN A 93 14.65 -2.63 -25.06
N TYR A 94 15.12 -3.87 -25.06
CA TYR A 94 16.11 -4.36 -26.01
C TYR A 94 16.05 -5.87 -26.26
N GLU A 95 16.78 -6.35 -27.27
CA GLU A 95 16.89 -7.78 -27.58
C GLU A 95 18.23 -8.35 -27.08
N ASP A 96 18.19 -9.42 -26.28
CA ASP A 96 19.36 -10.09 -25.72
C ASP A 96 19.67 -11.43 -26.41
N GLY A 97 19.82 -11.37 -27.73
CA GLY A 97 20.17 -12.53 -28.54
C GLY A 97 19.15 -13.68 -28.48
N THR A 98 19.62 -14.89 -28.83
CA THR A 98 18.76 -16.08 -28.94
C THR A 98 19.17 -17.19 -27.98
N THR A 99 18.20 -17.90 -27.40
CA THR A 99 18.39 -19.07 -26.55
C THR A 99 17.53 -20.26 -27.02
N MET A 100 17.79 -21.45 -26.48
CA MET A 100 16.91 -22.61 -26.67
C MET A 100 15.92 -22.67 -25.51
N PHE A 101 14.66 -22.35 -25.76
CA PHE A 101 13.57 -22.54 -24.80
C PHE A 101 13.16 -24.01 -24.79
N SER A 102 12.88 -24.57 -23.62
CA SER A 102 12.40 -25.95 -23.49
C SER A 102 10.90 -25.91 -23.35
N ALA A 103 10.18 -26.25 -24.42
CA ALA A 103 8.74 -26.36 -24.38
C ALA A 103 8.30 -27.53 -23.49
N VAL A 104 7.07 -27.46 -23.01
CA VAL A 104 6.43 -28.41 -22.09
C VAL A 104 6.47 -29.84 -22.61
N ASP A 105 6.33 -30.04 -23.92
CA ASP A 105 6.37 -31.36 -24.58
C ASP A 105 7.79 -31.98 -24.66
N GLY A 106 8.79 -31.30 -24.07
CA GLY A 106 10.20 -31.68 -24.07
C GLY A 106 10.92 -31.39 -25.39
N THR A 107 10.27 -30.69 -26.32
CA THR A 107 10.94 -30.12 -27.49
C THR A 107 11.67 -28.84 -27.10
N THR A 108 12.60 -28.43 -27.94
CA THR A 108 13.37 -27.21 -27.72
C THR A 108 13.22 -26.33 -28.94
N VAL A 109 12.84 -25.08 -28.72
CA VAL A 109 12.60 -24.07 -29.77
C VAL A 109 13.65 -22.98 -29.62
N GLU A 110 14.18 -22.48 -30.74
CA GLU A 110 15.07 -21.32 -30.72
C GLU A 110 14.22 -20.06 -30.60
N VAL A 111 14.43 -19.31 -29.52
CA VAL A 111 13.68 -18.08 -29.19
C VAL A 111 14.64 -16.90 -29.05
N THR A 112 14.16 -15.71 -29.34
CA THR A 112 14.79 -14.42 -29.05
C THR A 112 14.34 -13.95 -27.68
N ARG A 113 15.27 -13.39 -26.89
CA ARG A 113 14.99 -12.79 -25.58
C ARG A 113 14.64 -11.31 -25.79
N HIS A 114 13.40 -10.93 -25.52
CA HIS A 114 12.99 -9.53 -25.48
C HIS A 114 13.00 -9.06 -24.03
N VAL A 115 13.91 -8.17 -23.69
CA VAL A 115 14.15 -7.69 -22.33
C VAL A 115 13.51 -6.32 -22.16
N THR A 116 12.83 -6.12 -21.03
CA THR A 116 12.37 -4.81 -20.55
C THR A 116 12.86 -4.60 -19.13
N GLU A 117 13.67 -3.58 -18.92
CA GLU A 117 14.13 -3.14 -17.61
C GLU A 117 13.26 -1.95 -17.17
N LEU A 118 12.77 -2.01 -15.92
CA LEU A 118 12.06 -0.93 -15.26
C LEU A 118 12.86 -0.53 -14.02
N THR A 119 13.31 0.71 -14.01
CA THR A 119 14.01 1.33 -12.89
C THR A 119 13.17 2.46 -12.35
N VAL A 120 12.72 2.33 -11.11
CA VAL A 120 12.00 3.38 -10.37
C VAL A 120 12.84 3.79 -9.18
N ARG A 121 12.99 5.10 -8.99
CA ARG A 121 13.64 5.71 -7.84
C ARG A 121 12.74 6.80 -7.30
N HIS A 122 12.60 6.84 -5.99
CA HIS A 122 11.91 7.90 -5.28
C HIS A 122 12.67 8.14 -3.98
N GLY A 123 12.95 9.41 -3.69
CA GLY A 123 13.48 9.85 -2.42
C GLY A 123 12.94 11.24 -2.11
N SER A 124 12.42 11.45 -0.92
CA SER A 124 12.09 12.78 -0.43
C SER A 124 12.38 12.94 1.05
N VAL A 125 12.76 14.16 1.42
CA VAL A 125 12.93 14.62 2.80
C VAL A 125 12.02 15.82 2.98
N GLN A 126 11.23 15.80 4.05
CA GLN A 126 10.35 16.88 4.44
C GLN A 126 10.63 17.25 5.89
N ASP A 127 10.79 18.54 6.17
CA ASP A 127 10.84 19.07 7.53
C ASP A 127 9.76 20.14 7.70
N MET A 128 9.13 20.17 8.88
CA MET A 128 8.10 21.13 9.26
C MET A 128 8.31 21.57 10.71
N ALA A 129 8.10 22.85 10.99
CA ALA A 129 8.04 23.39 12.33
C ALA A 129 6.85 24.37 12.47
N VAL A 130 6.06 24.18 13.52
CA VAL A 130 5.01 25.10 13.96
C VAL A 130 5.38 25.63 15.32
N ILE A 131 5.64 26.93 15.40
CA ILE A 131 5.96 27.62 16.65
C ILE A 131 4.77 28.48 17.00
N THR A 132 4.23 28.30 18.21
CA THR A 132 3.06 29.04 18.66
C THR A 132 3.15 29.41 20.12
N ASP A 133 2.74 30.64 20.42
CA ASP A 133 2.59 31.13 21.77
C ASP A 133 1.24 31.85 21.94
N TRP A 134 0.70 31.77 23.14
CA TRP A 134 -0.43 32.58 23.55
C TRP A 134 -0.49 32.60 25.06
N GLY A 135 -0.94 33.70 25.65
CA GLY A 135 -1.19 33.73 27.08
C GLY A 135 -2.04 34.90 27.54
N ASP A 136 -2.66 34.71 28.70
CA ASP A 136 -3.27 35.76 29.50
C ASP A 136 -2.92 35.59 30.99
N SER A 137 -3.61 36.33 31.87
CA SER A 137 -3.33 36.27 33.32
C SER A 137 -3.71 34.95 34.00
N TYR A 138 -4.39 34.04 33.30
CA TYR A 138 -4.88 32.77 33.84
C TYR A 138 -4.10 31.57 33.30
N ALA A 139 -3.81 31.55 32.00
CA ALA A 139 -3.08 30.47 31.35
C ALA A 139 -2.37 30.92 30.08
N GLY A 140 -1.42 30.10 29.63
CA GLY A 140 -0.73 30.27 28.36
C GLY A 140 -0.04 29.01 27.88
N TRP A 141 0.46 29.04 26.66
CA TRP A 141 1.36 28.04 26.09
C TRP A 141 2.47 28.73 25.31
N GLU A 142 3.60 28.05 25.22
CA GLU A 142 4.69 28.32 24.30
C GLU A 142 5.13 26.96 23.79
N LEU A 143 4.85 26.66 22.51
CA LEU A 143 5.03 25.33 21.94
C LEU A 143 5.74 25.43 20.60
N THR A 144 6.68 24.52 20.40
CA THR A 144 7.30 24.20 19.11
C THR A 144 6.94 22.77 18.79
N MET A 145 6.22 22.58 17.68
CA MET A 145 5.87 21.29 17.13
C MET A 145 6.73 21.09 15.89
N SER A 146 7.53 20.03 15.84
CA SER A 146 8.31 19.67 14.65
C SER A 146 7.81 18.36 14.08
N ALA A 147 7.88 18.23 12.76
CA ALA A 147 7.68 16.97 12.08
C ALA A 147 8.74 16.83 10.99
N SER A 148 9.36 15.67 10.88
CA SER A 148 10.25 15.34 9.77
C SER A 148 9.80 14.02 9.15
N SER A 149 10.02 13.87 7.85
CA SER A 149 9.73 12.64 7.12
C SER A 149 10.82 12.37 6.10
N GLU A 150 11.30 11.13 6.06
CA GLU A 150 12.17 10.61 5.01
C GLU A 150 11.48 9.43 4.33
N THR A 151 11.32 9.49 3.01
CA THR A 151 10.69 8.43 2.24
C THR A 151 11.55 8.00 1.07
N MET A 152 11.60 6.69 0.80
CA MET A 152 12.36 6.12 -0.29
C MET A 152 11.62 4.93 -0.92
N LEU A 153 11.67 4.83 -2.25
CA LEU A 153 11.33 3.64 -3.02
C LEU A 153 12.38 3.41 -4.10
N ASN A 154 13.04 2.25 -4.07
CA ASN A 154 13.87 1.75 -5.15
C ASN A 154 13.22 0.47 -5.69
N LEU A 155 12.93 0.41 -6.99
CA LEU A 155 12.43 -0.78 -7.64
C LEU A 155 13.22 -1.00 -8.93
N ASP A 156 13.71 -2.22 -9.10
CA ASP A 156 14.36 -2.70 -10.31
C ASP A 156 13.68 -3.99 -10.75
N ALA A 157 13.09 -3.99 -11.93
CA ALA A 157 12.42 -5.14 -12.51
C ALA A 157 12.98 -5.44 -13.90
N MET A 158 13.52 -6.64 -14.11
CA MET A 158 13.98 -7.13 -15.40
C MET A 158 13.03 -8.22 -15.91
N TYR A 159 12.23 -7.87 -16.90
CA TYR A 159 11.26 -8.76 -17.54
C TYR A 159 11.82 -9.31 -18.86
N VAL A 160 11.67 -10.61 -19.12
CA VAL A 160 12.19 -11.27 -20.32
C VAL A 160 11.10 -12.11 -20.98
N GLU A 161 10.66 -11.74 -22.17
CA GLU A 161 9.77 -12.56 -23.00
C GLU A 161 10.55 -13.44 -23.97
N PHE A 162 10.10 -14.69 -24.13
CA PHE A 162 10.69 -15.66 -25.05
C PHE A 162 9.88 -15.80 -26.32
N ARG A 163 10.32 -15.15 -27.42
CA ARG A 163 9.59 -15.14 -28.69
C ARG A 163 10.29 -15.95 -29.77
N ASP A 164 9.58 -16.79 -30.49
CA ASP A 164 10.16 -17.54 -31.61
C ASP A 164 10.23 -16.74 -32.92
N GLY A 165 10.77 -17.36 -33.97
CA GLY A 165 10.88 -16.73 -35.29
C GLY A 165 9.55 -16.46 -36.02
N ALA A 166 8.41 -16.88 -35.45
CA ALA A 166 7.06 -16.57 -35.89
C ALA A 166 6.37 -15.54 -34.96
N ASN A 167 7.12 -14.88 -34.06
CA ASN A 167 6.63 -13.94 -33.06
C ASN A 167 5.61 -14.56 -32.08
N MET A 168 5.67 -15.86 -31.85
CA MET A 168 4.86 -16.52 -30.82
C MET A 168 5.58 -16.48 -29.48
N VAL A 169 4.88 -16.15 -28.39
CA VAL A 169 5.45 -16.08 -27.02
C VAL A 169 5.33 -17.44 -26.35
N HIS A 170 6.43 -17.99 -25.83
CA HIS A 170 6.43 -19.31 -25.16
C HIS A 170 6.32 -19.21 -23.63
N GLY A 171 6.49 -18.01 -23.08
CA GLY A 171 6.54 -17.74 -21.66
C GLY A 171 7.37 -16.49 -21.39
N HIS A 172 7.48 -16.13 -20.11
CA HIS A 172 8.22 -14.96 -19.67
C HIS A 172 8.80 -15.13 -18.26
N ASP A 173 9.96 -14.50 -18.04
CA ASP A 173 10.65 -14.45 -16.75
C ASP A 173 10.62 -13.04 -16.17
N LEU A 174 10.65 -12.92 -14.85
CA LEU A 174 10.83 -11.65 -14.14
C LEU A 174 11.84 -11.83 -13.01
N GLU A 175 12.81 -10.92 -12.93
CA GLU A 175 13.64 -10.71 -11.74
C GLU A 175 13.29 -9.33 -11.14
N LEU A 176 13.09 -9.26 -9.82
CA LEU A 176 12.66 -8.06 -9.11
C LEU A 176 13.49 -7.85 -7.84
N THR A 177 13.95 -6.62 -7.63
CA THR A 177 14.37 -6.11 -6.32
C THR A 177 13.58 -4.86 -5.97
N MET A 178 13.22 -4.72 -4.70
CA MET A 178 12.46 -3.58 -4.21
C MET A 178 12.95 -3.19 -2.82
N ASN A 179 13.06 -1.91 -2.53
CA ASN A 179 13.33 -1.39 -1.20
C ASN A 179 12.44 -0.18 -0.95
N VAL A 180 11.62 -0.25 0.08
CA VAL A 180 10.73 0.81 0.55
C VAL A 180 11.13 1.18 1.96
N PHE A 181 11.25 2.48 2.22
CA PHE A 181 11.56 3.02 3.53
C PHE A 181 10.69 4.26 3.77
N ASP A 182 10.14 4.37 4.96
CA ASP A 182 9.34 5.50 5.42
C ASP A 182 9.66 5.73 6.90
N GLU A 183 10.26 6.87 7.21
CA GLU A 183 10.55 7.33 8.55
C GLU A 183 9.83 8.64 8.81
N ASN A 184 9.20 8.74 9.97
CA ASN A 184 8.49 9.93 10.40
C ASN A 184 8.87 10.23 11.84
N GLU A 185 9.31 11.45 12.10
CA GLU A 185 9.58 11.93 13.45
C GLU A 185 8.64 13.09 13.79
N LEU A 186 8.23 13.16 15.05
CA LEU A 186 7.39 14.19 15.62
C LEU A 186 8.04 14.68 16.92
N GLY A 187 8.24 15.98 17.03
CA GLY A 187 8.70 16.64 18.24
C GLY A 187 7.65 17.60 18.79
N LEU A 188 7.48 17.62 20.11
CA LEU A 188 6.73 18.64 20.83
C LEU A 188 7.56 19.14 21.99
N VAL A 189 8.01 20.39 21.88
CA VAL A 189 8.82 21.04 22.90
C VAL A 189 8.14 22.32 23.35
N GLY A 190 8.22 22.65 24.63
CA GLY A 190 7.76 23.93 25.14
C GLY A 190 7.20 23.84 26.55
N SER A 191 6.17 24.62 26.83
CA SER A 191 5.48 24.58 28.12
C SER A 191 4.03 25.00 28.07
N LEU A 192 3.28 24.52 29.06
CA LEU A 192 1.95 25.01 29.42
C LEU A 192 2.05 25.75 30.74
N GLU A 193 1.38 26.90 30.84
CA GLU A 193 1.45 27.77 32.01
C GLU A 193 0.08 28.08 32.58
N ALA A 194 0.03 28.30 33.89
CA ALA A 194 -1.11 28.86 34.60
C ALA A 194 -0.70 29.84 35.70
N ASN A 195 -1.69 30.58 36.20
CA ASN A 195 -1.53 31.53 37.31
C ASN A 195 -0.45 32.60 37.03
N ASP A 196 -0.47 33.22 35.84
CA ASP A 196 0.48 34.27 35.44
C ASP A 196 1.95 33.77 35.42
N GLY A 197 2.15 32.51 35.01
CA GLY A 197 3.47 31.85 34.92
C GLY A 197 4.02 31.33 36.24
N ASP A 198 3.21 31.30 37.31
CA ASP A 198 3.62 30.72 38.60
C ASP A 198 3.64 29.18 38.55
N ASP A 199 2.77 28.57 37.73
CA ASP A 199 2.66 27.13 37.52
C ASP A 199 3.05 26.84 36.06
N VAL A 200 4.16 26.14 35.84
CA VAL A 200 4.71 25.85 34.50
C VAL A 200 4.95 24.35 34.36
N MET A 201 4.36 23.75 33.33
CA MET A 201 4.55 22.36 32.94
C MET A 201 5.39 22.30 31.67
N PRO A 202 6.66 21.89 31.75
CA PRO A 202 7.49 21.71 30.57
C PRO A 202 7.04 20.48 29.77
N LEU A 203 7.19 20.57 28.46
CA LEU A 203 6.95 19.51 27.48
C LEU A 203 8.21 19.35 26.64
N ASP A 204 8.63 18.10 26.46
CA ASP A 204 9.75 17.71 25.61
C ASP A 204 9.47 16.27 25.17
N ILE A 205 8.57 16.10 24.21
CA ILE A 205 8.08 14.80 23.75
C ILE A 205 8.63 14.57 22.35
N GLY A 206 9.36 13.47 22.16
CA GLY A 206 9.77 13.00 20.85
C GLY A 206 9.06 11.69 20.52
N ALA A 207 8.56 11.54 19.31
CA ALA A 207 8.05 10.28 18.79
C ALA A 207 8.62 10.03 17.40
N SER A 208 9.14 8.84 17.14
CA SER A 208 9.56 8.43 15.79
C SER A 208 8.96 7.07 15.44
N ILE A 209 8.67 6.89 14.17
CA ILE A 209 8.29 5.61 13.59
C ILE A 209 9.00 5.44 12.27
N SER A 210 9.68 4.30 12.09
CA SER A 210 10.26 3.92 10.82
C SER A 210 9.80 2.53 10.41
N VAL A 211 9.47 2.41 9.13
CA VAL A 211 9.07 1.15 8.51
C VAL A 211 9.89 0.95 7.26
N GLY A 212 10.53 -0.21 7.15
CA GLY A 212 11.26 -0.63 5.96
C GLY A 212 10.75 -1.97 5.46
N TYR A 213 10.63 -2.09 4.14
CA TYR A 213 10.34 -3.36 3.47
C TYR A 213 11.23 -3.54 2.25
N GLU A 214 11.99 -4.62 2.25
CA GLU A 214 12.97 -4.93 1.21
C GLU A 214 12.66 -6.30 0.58
N ILE A 215 12.45 -6.35 -0.73
CA ILE A 215 12.59 -7.55 -1.56
C ILE A 215 14.04 -7.60 -2.05
N LYS A 216 14.88 -8.38 -1.35
CA LYS A 216 16.33 -8.49 -1.63
C LYS A 216 16.61 -9.14 -2.97
N THR A 217 15.85 -10.19 -3.26
CA THR A 217 15.90 -10.93 -4.52
C THR A 217 14.54 -11.59 -4.70
N SER A 218 13.96 -11.44 -5.88
CA SER A 218 12.81 -12.23 -6.27
C SER A 218 12.88 -12.57 -7.75
N GLN A 219 12.44 -13.77 -8.10
CA GLN A 219 12.43 -14.25 -9.47
C GLN A 219 11.20 -15.14 -9.70
N SER A 220 10.59 -15.05 -10.88
CA SER A 220 9.48 -15.91 -11.30
C SER A 220 9.58 -16.24 -12.79
N GLU A 221 9.18 -17.46 -13.15
CA GLU A 221 9.15 -18.02 -14.50
C GLU A 221 7.70 -18.48 -14.78
N VAL A 222 7.14 -17.99 -15.88
CA VAL A 222 5.83 -18.39 -16.41
C VAL A 222 6.04 -19.07 -17.76
N VAL A 223 5.49 -20.28 -17.90
CA VAL A 223 5.53 -21.07 -19.13
C VAL A 223 4.12 -21.32 -19.63
N TYR A 224 3.86 -20.96 -20.89
CA TYR A 224 2.55 -21.18 -21.49
C TYR A 224 2.39 -22.63 -21.98
N THR A 225 1.16 -23.13 -21.93
CA THR A 225 0.78 -24.47 -22.40
C THR A 225 0.98 -24.57 -23.91
N GLU A 226 0.57 -23.55 -24.65
CA GLU A 226 0.82 -23.36 -26.08
C GLU A 226 1.44 -21.97 -26.34
N PRO A 227 2.23 -21.78 -27.41
CA PRO A 227 2.78 -20.47 -27.70
C PRO A 227 1.68 -19.46 -28.03
N SER A 228 1.67 -18.31 -27.34
CA SER A 228 0.72 -17.22 -27.53
C SER A 228 0.96 -16.47 -28.83
N ASN A 229 -0.11 -16.07 -29.50
CA ASN A 229 -0.07 -15.25 -30.72
C ASN A 229 -0.21 -13.73 -30.43
N ILE A 230 -0.15 -13.28 -29.17
CA ILE A 230 -0.41 -11.88 -28.77
C ILE A 230 0.37 -10.85 -29.60
N HIS A 231 1.66 -11.04 -29.86
CA HIS A 231 2.43 -10.10 -30.69
C HIS A 231 2.06 -10.10 -32.17
N ASN A 232 1.48 -11.19 -32.68
CA ASN A 232 0.91 -11.22 -34.02
C ASN A 232 -0.42 -10.45 -34.06
N ALA A 233 -1.22 -10.57 -33.00
CA ALA A 233 -2.46 -9.81 -32.82
C ALA A 233 -2.17 -8.29 -32.73
N LEU A 234 -1.26 -7.89 -31.84
CA LEU A 234 -0.78 -6.50 -31.69
C LEU A 234 -0.19 -5.91 -32.97
N ALA A 235 0.45 -6.73 -33.81
CA ALA A 235 0.99 -6.29 -35.10
C ALA A 235 -0.09 -5.90 -36.12
N ASN A 236 -1.30 -6.45 -35.95
CA ASN A 236 -2.42 -6.21 -36.83
C ASN A 236 -3.42 -5.19 -36.26
N LEU A 237 -3.24 -4.77 -35.00
CA LEU A 237 -4.08 -3.81 -34.33
C LEU A 237 -3.98 -2.43 -35.01
N GLY A 238 -5.08 -2.01 -35.62
CA GLY A 238 -5.25 -0.71 -36.24
C GLY A 238 -5.65 0.36 -35.24
N GLY A 239 -5.71 1.61 -35.72
CA GLY A 239 -6.40 2.66 -34.96
C GLY A 239 -7.91 2.42 -34.97
N GLY A 240 -8.55 2.75 -33.85
CA GLY A 240 -9.96 2.49 -33.57
C GLY A 240 -10.27 1.03 -33.20
N GLU A 241 -9.24 0.23 -32.93
CA GLU A 241 -9.37 -1.18 -32.56
C GLU A 241 -8.87 -1.39 -31.13
N GLU A 242 -9.49 -2.36 -30.47
CA GLU A 242 -9.16 -2.81 -29.12
C GLU A 242 -8.69 -4.26 -29.17
N ILE A 243 -7.82 -4.63 -28.23
CA ILE A 243 -7.41 -6.00 -27.99
C ILE A 243 -7.44 -6.26 -26.48
N THR A 244 -7.94 -7.42 -26.10
CA THR A 244 -7.87 -7.97 -24.75
C THR A 244 -7.01 -9.23 -24.78
N TRP A 245 -6.16 -9.37 -23.77
CA TRP A 245 -5.30 -10.50 -23.57
C TRP A 245 -5.50 -11.04 -22.15
N GLU A 246 -5.85 -12.31 -22.10
CA GLU A 246 -6.13 -13.05 -20.89
C GLU A 246 -5.22 -14.27 -20.85
N VAL A 247 -4.63 -14.52 -19.69
CA VAL A 247 -3.78 -15.69 -19.47
C VAL A 247 -4.05 -16.31 -18.11
N GLY A 248 -4.12 -17.64 -18.08
CA GLY A 248 -4.53 -18.41 -16.90
C GLY A 248 -6.01 -18.78 -16.94
N ASP A 249 -6.42 -19.62 -15.99
CA ASP A 249 -7.85 -19.92 -15.78
C ASP A 249 -8.46 -18.73 -15.03
N ILE A 250 -8.72 -17.62 -15.73
CA ILE A 250 -9.54 -16.54 -15.18
C ILE A 250 -10.95 -17.13 -15.05
N ASP A 251 -11.38 -17.37 -13.82
CA ASP A 251 -12.74 -17.79 -13.53
C ASP A 251 -13.71 -16.73 -14.12
N ASP A 252 -14.22 -16.98 -15.33
CA ASP A 252 -15.46 -16.37 -15.85
C ASP A 252 -16.70 -16.79 -15.01
N ASP A 253 -16.47 -17.54 -13.92
CA ASP A 253 -17.47 -18.02 -12.98
C ASP A 253 -17.93 -16.93 -11.97
N GLU A 254 -17.40 -15.70 -12.00
CA GLU A 254 -17.93 -14.57 -11.21
C GLU A 254 -19.10 -13.80 -11.87
N ASP A 255 -19.76 -14.36 -12.89
CA ASP A 255 -21.04 -13.80 -13.37
C ASP A 255 -22.03 -14.85 -13.94
N ASP A 256 -22.39 -15.90 -13.17
CA ASP A 256 -23.76 -16.49 -13.23
C ASP A 256 -24.14 -17.52 -12.13
N ASP A 257 -23.66 -17.33 -10.89
CA ASP A 257 -24.01 -18.15 -9.71
C ASP A 257 -25.46 -17.99 -9.20
N TYR A 258 -26.41 -17.64 -10.08
CA TYR A 258 -27.83 -17.63 -9.78
C TYR A 258 -28.73 -18.42 -10.74
N TYR A 259 -28.25 -19.48 -11.40
CA TYR A 259 -29.18 -20.52 -11.89
C TYR A 259 -28.64 -21.93 -11.68
N ASP A 260 -29.22 -22.60 -10.68
CA ASP A 260 -29.28 -24.06 -10.50
C ASP A 260 -29.52 -24.72 -11.88
N ASN A 261 -28.46 -25.24 -12.51
CA ASN A 261 -28.44 -25.74 -13.89
C ASN A 261 -29.13 -27.11 -14.03
N GLU A 262 -30.30 -27.28 -13.39
CA GLU A 262 -31.27 -28.31 -13.70
C GLU A 262 -32.39 -27.66 -14.53
N ALA A 263 -32.29 -27.75 -15.86
CA ALA A 263 -33.38 -27.32 -16.74
C ALA A 263 -34.70 -27.98 -16.30
N TRP A 264 -35.77 -27.19 -16.20
CA TRP A 264 -37.09 -27.62 -15.79
C TRP A 264 -37.86 -28.20 -16.98
N TRP A 265 -38.08 -29.51 -16.96
CA TRP A 265 -38.76 -30.23 -18.04
C TRP A 265 -40.22 -30.50 -17.74
N MET A 266 -41.07 -30.28 -18.75
CA MET A 266 -42.48 -30.58 -18.73
C MET A 266 -42.84 -31.72 -19.69
N GLU A 267 -43.66 -32.65 -19.20
CA GLU A 267 -44.05 -33.86 -19.93
C GLU A 267 -45.35 -33.65 -20.72
N TYR A 268 -45.35 -34.07 -21.99
CA TYR A 268 -46.53 -34.04 -22.86
C TYR A 268 -46.68 -35.33 -23.67
N ASN A 269 -47.93 -35.68 -24.00
CA ASN A 269 -48.22 -36.88 -24.79
C ASN A 269 -48.02 -36.66 -26.30
N TYR A 270 -48.09 -35.42 -26.76
CA TYR A 270 -47.87 -35.06 -28.16
C TYR A 270 -47.38 -33.62 -28.26
N CYS A 271 -46.26 -33.40 -28.93
CA CYS A 271 -45.80 -32.08 -29.36
C CYS A 271 -45.57 -32.07 -30.87
N GLU A 272 -45.82 -30.93 -31.50
CA GLU A 272 -45.56 -30.69 -32.92
C GLU A 272 -44.83 -29.37 -33.09
N TRP A 273 -43.75 -29.39 -33.87
CA TRP A 273 -43.05 -28.18 -34.25
C TRP A 273 -43.87 -27.41 -35.28
N GLU A 274 -44.11 -26.13 -35.04
CA GLU A 274 -44.79 -25.24 -35.98
C GLU A 274 -43.90 -24.00 -36.20
N GLY A 275 -42.75 -24.18 -36.85
CA GLY A 275 -41.83 -23.09 -37.22
C GLY A 275 -42.20 -22.36 -38.54
N ASP A 276 -41.87 -21.06 -38.58
CA ASP A 276 -41.84 -20.08 -39.69
C ASP A 276 -43.10 -19.75 -40.55
N ASN A 277 -44.22 -20.46 -40.40
CA ASN A 277 -45.42 -20.17 -41.23
C ASN A 277 -46.51 -19.30 -40.55
N PHE A 278 -46.24 -18.76 -39.36
CA PHE A 278 -47.06 -17.79 -38.64
C PHE A 278 -46.14 -16.64 -38.18
N ASN A 279 -46.61 -15.38 -38.13
CA ASN A 279 -45.83 -14.24 -37.63
C ASN A 279 -45.56 -14.35 -36.11
N GLY A 280 -44.76 -15.32 -35.68
CA GLY A 280 -44.38 -15.56 -34.29
C GLY A 280 -43.23 -16.56 -34.19
N ASP A 281 -42.58 -16.55 -33.03
CA ASP A 281 -41.36 -17.28 -32.67
C ASP A 281 -41.45 -18.81 -32.94
N ASN A 282 -40.34 -19.39 -33.43
CA ASN A 282 -40.10 -20.82 -33.67
C ASN A 282 -40.25 -21.65 -32.38
N ARG A 283 -41.24 -22.54 -32.31
CA ARG A 283 -41.59 -23.30 -31.10
C ARG A 283 -42.35 -24.60 -31.38
N TYR A 284 -42.31 -25.50 -30.41
CA TYR A 284 -43.20 -26.66 -30.28
C TYR A 284 -44.52 -26.26 -29.64
N TYR A 285 -45.62 -26.84 -30.13
CA TYR A 285 -46.91 -26.81 -29.45
C TYR A 285 -47.23 -28.20 -28.91
N CYS A 286 -47.61 -28.26 -27.64
CA CYS A 286 -47.72 -29.49 -26.89
C CYS A 286 -49.11 -29.70 -26.27
N THR A 287 -49.52 -30.95 -26.14
CA THR A 287 -50.80 -31.34 -25.50
C THR A 287 -50.67 -32.63 -24.69
N TYR A 288 -51.48 -32.72 -23.65
CA TYR A 288 -51.65 -33.96 -22.86
C TYR A 288 -52.54 -35.00 -23.55
N ASN A 289 -52.99 -34.77 -24.79
CA ASN A 289 -53.78 -35.75 -25.55
C ASN A 289 -52.91 -36.54 -26.53
N ASP A 290 -53.33 -37.76 -26.87
CA ASP A 290 -52.60 -38.68 -27.77
C ASP A 290 -52.43 -38.18 -29.22
N ASN A 291 -52.97 -37.01 -29.58
CA ASN A 291 -52.81 -36.35 -30.87
C ASN A 291 -53.36 -34.91 -30.78
N GLY A 292 -52.68 -33.95 -31.42
CA GLY A 292 -53.04 -32.52 -31.49
C GLY A 292 -54.39 -32.18 -32.16
N SER A 293 -55.25 -33.17 -32.42
CA SER A 293 -56.53 -33.01 -33.12
C SER A 293 -57.56 -32.13 -32.41
N ASN A 294 -57.40 -31.88 -31.10
CA ASN A 294 -58.32 -31.06 -30.29
C ASN A 294 -57.72 -29.69 -29.90
N GLY A 295 -56.61 -29.29 -30.51
CA GLY A 295 -55.84 -28.11 -30.13
C GLY A 295 -54.70 -28.45 -29.15
N PHE A 296 -53.81 -27.48 -28.96
CA PHE A 296 -52.63 -27.59 -28.09
C PHE A 296 -52.90 -26.91 -26.75
N ASP A 297 -52.33 -27.47 -25.69
CA ASP A 297 -52.49 -26.99 -24.32
C ASP A 297 -51.46 -25.93 -23.98
N ASP A 298 -50.21 -26.10 -24.43
CA ASP A 298 -49.11 -25.16 -24.19
C ASP A 298 -48.10 -25.14 -25.35
N TRP A 299 -47.06 -24.31 -25.23
CA TRP A 299 -45.96 -24.24 -26.20
C TRP A 299 -44.61 -24.14 -25.49
N TRP A 300 -43.55 -24.61 -26.16
CA TRP A 300 -42.18 -24.67 -25.66
C TRP A 300 -41.17 -24.45 -26.78
N PHE A 301 -40.01 -23.89 -26.51
CA PHE A 301 -38.98 -23.69 -27.52
C PHE A 301 -38.21 -24.98 -27.80
N TYR A 302 -37.88 -25.77 -26.78
CA TYR A 302 -37.13 -27.02 -26.92
C TYR A 302 -37.95 -28.23 -26.48
N CYS A 303 -37.92 -29.32 -27.25
CA CYS A 303 -38.57 -30.59 -26.89
C CYS A 303 -37.78 -31.81 -27.38
N GLU A 304 -37.71 -32.84 -26.54
CA GLU A 304 -37.18 -34.17 -26.89
C GLU A 304 -38.28 -35.23 -26.80
N TYR A 305 -38.25 -36.25 -27.67
CA TYR A 305 -39.19 -37.36 -27.63
C TYR A 305 -38.51 -38.65 -27.18
N LYS A 306 -38.98 -39.21 -26.06
CA LYS A 306 -38.46 -40.47 -25.53
C LYS A 306 -39.35 -41.62 -25.98
N ALA A 307 -38.86 -42.33 -27.00
CA ALA A 307 -39.57 -43.46 -27.59
C ALA A 307 -39.80 -44.65 -26.63
N TYR A 308 -39.05 -44.73 -25.51
CA TYR A 308 -39.27 -45.75 -24.48
C TYR A 308 -40.56 -45.49 -23.68
N ASP A 309 -40.82 -44.23 -23.32
CA ASP A 309 -41.98 -43.81 -22.53
C ASP A 309 -43.13 -43.25 -23.35
N GLU A 310 -42.92 -43.06 -24.67
CA GLU A 310 -43.86 -42.43 -25.60
C GLU A 310 -44.25 -41.00 -25.19
N ILE A 311 -43.34 -40.27 -24.52
CA ILE A 311 -43.56 -38.93 -23.95
C ILE A 311 -42.58 -37.90 -24.55
N TYR A 312 -43.04 -36.66 -24.68
CA TYR A 312 -42.23 -35.49 -24.99
C TYR A 312 -41.82 -34.77 -23.70
N TYR A 313 -40.54 -34.43 -23.58
CA TYR A 313 -40.00 -33.60 -22.51
C TYR A 313 -39.62 -32.26 -23.11
N CYS A 314 -40.20 -31.18 -22.61
CA CYS A 314 -40.03 -29.85 -23.18
C CYS A 314 -39.59 -28.84 -22.13
N THR A 315 -38.77 -27.88 -22.54
CA THR A 315 -38.29 -26.76 -21.72
C THR A 315 -38.10 -25.51 -22.59
N ASP A 316 -38.15 -24.34 -21.95
CA ASP A 316 -37.80 -23.05 -22.54
C ASP A 316 -36.42 -22.57 -22.09
N ASP A 317 -35.76 -23.30 -21.17
CA ASP A 317 -34.58 -22.82 -20.45
C ASP A 317 -33.34 -22.66 -21.33
N PHE A 318 -33.31 -23.27 -22.52
CA PHE A 318 -32.18 -23.18 -23.44
C PHE A 318 -32.28 -21.99 -24.42
N GLY A 319 -33.30 -21.15 -24.31
CA GLY A 319 -33.55 -20.04 -25.24
C GLY A 319 -34.42 -20.41 -26.45
N GLN A 320 -34.13 -19.88 -27.63
CA GLN A 320 -34.89 -20.16 -28.85
C GLN A 320 -33.96 -20.32 -30.05
N ASN A 321 -33.97 -21.50 -30.68
CA ASN A 321 -33.25 -21.73 -31.94
C ASN A 321 -34.17 -22.40 -32.98
N SER A 322 -34.06 -22.00 -34.25
CA SER A 322 -34.81 -22.63 -35.35
C SER A 322 -34.43 -24.10 -35.58
N ASP A 323 -33.19 -24.48 -35.26
CA ASP A 323 -32.67 -25.83 -35.51
C ASP A 323 -33.27 -26.88 -34.56
N TRP A 324 -33.91 -26.42 -33.48
CA TRP A 324 -34.58 -27.29 -32.53
C TRP A 324 -35.82 -27.99 -33.08
N GLU A 325 -36.28 -27.68 -34.31
CA GLU A 325 -37.20 -28.53 -35.08
C GLU A 325 -36.76 -30.02 -35.10
N PHE A 326 -35.45 -30.26 -35.01
CA PHE A 326 -34.85 -31.59 -35.09
C PHE A 326 -34.45 -32.17 -33.73
N ALA A 327 -34.71 -31.47 -32.63
CA ALA A 327 -34.32 -31.84 -31.27
C ALA A 327 -35.04 -33.09 -30.71
N LEU A 328 -36.08 -33.58 -31.38
CA LEU A 328 -36.88 -34.71 -30.87
C LEU A 328 -36.06 -35.99 -30.61
N SER A 329 -34.92 -36.17 -31.26
CA SER A 329 -34.04 -37.34 -31.04
C SER A 329 -32.89 -37.11 -30.05
N ASN A 330 -32.78 -35.92 -29.48
CA ASN A 330 -31.69 -35.56 -28.60
C ASN A 330 -31.85 -36.21 -27.21
N THR A 331 -30.78 -36.15 -26.41
CA THR A 331 -30.68 -36.84 -25.12
C THR A 331 -30.41 -35.93 -23.92
N HIS A 332 -30.45 -34.61 -24.08
CA HIS A 332 -30.14 -33.63 -23.02
C HIS A 332 -31.01 -33.79 -21.77
N PHE A 333 -32.30 -34.17 -21.92
CA PHE A 333 -33.14 -34.49 -20.76
C PHE A 333 -32.62 -35.67 -19.92
N GLU A 334 -32.09 -36.70 -20.57
CA GLU A 334 -31.58 -37.90 -19.89
C GLU A 334 -30.14 -37.70 -19.39
N ASP A 335 -29.35 -36.92 -20.13
CA ASP A 335 -27.94 -36.70 -19.88
C ASP A 335 -27.68 -35.50 -18.94
N GLY A 336 -28.69 -34.65 -18.71
CA GLY A 336 -28.58 -33.46 -17.85
C GLY A 336 -27.67 -32.37 -18.44
N THR A 337 -27.50 -32.36 -19.76
CA THR A 337 -26.64 -31.42 -20.49
C THR A 337 -27.48 -30.35 -21.20
N SER A 338 -26.85 -29.29 -21.70
CA SER A 338 -27.52 -28.26 -22.52
C SER A 338 -27.21 -28.48 -24.01
N PRO A 339 -28.15 -28.23 -24.94
CA PRO A 339 -27.88 -28.18 -26.37
C PRO A 339 -26.86 -27.11 -26.78
N ALA A 340 -26.61 -26.11 -25.92
CA ALA A 340 -25.58 -25.09 -26.14
C ALA A 340 -24.15 -25.66 -26.05
N GLN A 341 -23.94 -26.71 -25.25
CA GLN A 341 -22.62 -27.34 -25.05
C GLN A 341 -22.19 -28.25 -26.22
N ASP A 342 -23.08 -28.55 -27.17
CA ASP A 342 -22.76 -29.37 -28.36
C ASP A 342 -22.17 -28.53 -29.52
N GLU A 343 -22.10 -27.19 -29.39
CA GLU A 343 -21.40 -26.31 -30.35
C GLU A 343 -19.93 -26.05 -29.97
N ASP A 344 -19.49 -26.38 -28.75
CA ASP A 344 -18.13 -26.15 -28.23
C ASP A 344 -17.09 -27.20 -28.71
N ASN A 345 -17.41 -27.94 -29.77
CA ASN A 345 -16.43 -28.77 -30.48
C ASN A 345 -16.27 -28.36 -31.94
N HIS A 346 -16.36 -27.06 -32.17
CA HIS A 346 -15.79 -26.42 -33.34
C HIS A 346 -14.46 -25.78 -32.97
N SER A 347 -13.38 -26.47 -33.38
CA SER A 347 -12.15 -25.86 -33.89
C SER A 347 -12.39 -24.41 -34.27
N HIS A 348 -11.82 -23.49 -33.49
CA HIS A 348 -11.70 -22.06 -33.80
C HIS A 348 -11.45 -21.90 -35.31
N ASP A 349 -12.46 -21.39 -36.02
CA ASP A 349 -12.34 -20.84 -37.37
C ASP A 349 -12.69 -19.35 -37.21
N ASP A 350 -11.67 -18.58 -36.83
CA ASP A 350 -11.41 -17.15 -37.11
C ASP A 350 -12.61 -16.23 -37.40
N GLU A 351 -13.33 -15.80 -36.38
CA GLU A 351 -13.92 -14.45 -36.35
C GLU A 351 -13.23 -13.71 -35.20
N TYR A 352 -12.29 -12.82 -35.56
CA TYR A 352 -11.44 -12.07 -34.62
C TYR A 352 -12.33 -11.06 -33.87
N ASP A 353 -12.71 -11.39 -32.63
CA ASP A 353 -13.45 -10.53 -31.69
C ASP A 353 -12.55 -9.59 -30.90
N GLY A 354 -11.22 -9.76 -30.97
CA GLY A 354 -10.24 -8.93 -30.29
C GLY A 354 -9.73 -9.55 -28.99
N GLU A 355 -10.21 -10.73 -28.61
CA GLU A 355 -9.78 -11.42 -27.39
C GLU A 355 -8.73 -12.50 -27.70
N ILE A 356 -7.70 -12.58 -26.86
CA ILE A 356 -6.65 -13.59 -26.91
C ILE A 356 -6.60 -14.27 -25.54
N HIS A 357 -6.89 -15.56 -25.52
CA HIS A 357 -6.88 -16.40 -24.32
C HIS A 357 -5.71 -17.39 -24.38
N ASP A 358 -4.87 -17.38 -23.35
CA ASP A 358 -3.69 -18.25 -23.22
C ASP A 358 -3.71 -19.05 -21.92
N ASP A 359 -3.29 -20.32 -21.96
CA ASP A 359 -3.19 -21.16 -20.76
C ASP A 359 -1.77 -21.16 -20.19
N VAL A 360 -1.67 -21.21 -18.86
CA VAL A 360 -0.39 -21.37 -18.14
C VAL A 360 -0.17 -22.83 -17.78
N GLU A 361 0.98 -23.40 -18.19
CA GLU A 361 1.37 -24.74 -17.77
C GLU A 361 2.04 -24.72 -16.40
N SER A 362 2.89 -23.73 -16.16
CA SER A 362 3.60 -23.59 -14.88
C SER A 362 3.94 -22.14 -14.59
N HIS A 363 3.76 -21.75 -13.35
CA HIS A 363 4.21 -20.49 -12.81
C HIS A 363 4.92 -20.76 -11.48
N THR A 364 6.23 -20.57 -11.48
CA THR A 364 7.06 -20.88 -10.32
C THR A 364 7.98 -19.72 -10.00
N GLY A 365 8.21 -19.47 -8.72
CA GLY A 365 9.09 -18.40 -8.32
C GLY A 365 9.66 -18.56 -6.92
N SER A 366 10.49 -17.60 -6.56
CA SER A 366 11.12 -17.52 -5.24
C SER A 366 11.32 -16.07 -4.84
N PHE A 367 11.38 -15.83 -3.54
CA PHE A 367 11.58 -14.49 -2.99
C PHE A 367 12.42 -14.57 -1.71
N SER A 368 13.05 -13.45 -1.38
CA SER A 368 13.65 -13.19 -0.08
C SER A 368 13.37 -11.75 0.32
N THR A 369 12.84 -11.58 1.52
CA THR A 369 12.38 -10.29 2.02
C THR A 369 12.95 -9.96 3.40
N ALA A 370 12.90 -8.69 3.76
CA ALA A 370 13.12 -8.21 5.11
C ALA A 370 12.15 -7.07 5.44
N THR A 371 11.60 -7.11 6.64
CA THR A 371 10.75 -6.06 7.19
C THR A 371 11.42 -5.52 8.44
N THR A 372 11.60 -4.21 8.52
CA THR A 372 12.15 -3.51 9.68
C THR A 372 11.10 -2.59 10.25
N PHE A 373 10.97 -2.56 11.57
CA PHE A 373 10.08 -1.67 12.30
C PHE A 373 10.86 -1.04 13.45
N GLU A 374 10.78 0.28 13.56
CA GLU A 374 11.32 1.02 14.70
C GLU A 374 10.25 1.98 15.20
N PHE A 375 10.09 2.06 16.52
CA PHE A 375 9.23 3.02 17.18
C PHE A 375 9.96 3.56 18.40
N GLU A 376 10.01 4.88 18.55
CA GLU A 376 10.52 5.54 19.73
C GLU A 376 9.50 6.55 20.26
N LEU A 377 9.34 6.63 21.58
CA LEU A 377 8.56 7.66 22.28
C LEU A 377 9.31 8.06 23.54
N THR A 378 9.63 9.34 23.69
CA THR A 378 10.45 9.85 24.79
C THR A 378 9.78 11.04 25.47
N GLY A 379 10.19 11.30 26.72
CA GLY A 379 9.94 12.56 27.40
C GLY A 379 8.47 12.87 27.76
N LEU A 380 7.64 11.84 27.87
CA LEU A 380 6.27 11.96 28.39
C LEU A 380 6.25 12.56 29.82
N PRO A 381 5.34 13.51 30.13
CA PRO A 381 5.23 14.12 31.45
C PRO A 381 4.46 13.22 32.45
N VAL A 382 4.98 12.01 32.65
CA VAL A 382 4.33 10.91 33.36
C VAL A 382 4.02 11.20 34.83
N GLU A 383 4.89 11.95 35.53
CA GLU A 383 4.64 12.34 36.93
C GLU A 383 3.40 13.25 37.05
N GLU A 384 3.19 14.12 36.07
CA GLU A 384 2.05 15.03 36.02
C GLU A 384 0.74 14.30 35.67
N LEU A 385 0.85 13.22 34.90
CA LEU A 385 -0.25 12.28 34.59
C LEU A 385 -0.55 11.30 35.74
N GLY A 386 0.17 11.40 36.86
CA GLY A 386 -0.06 10.58 38.05
C GLY A 386 0.62 9.21 38.03
N LEU A 387 1.48 8.95 37.02
CA LEU A 387 2.29 7.75 36.90
C LEU A 387 3.55 7.83 37.79
N PRO A 388 4.10 6.69 38.24
CA PRO A 388 5.31 6.68 39.06
C PRO A 388 6.52 7.24 38.29
N ALA A 389 7.41 7.91 39.04
CA ALA A 389 8.66 8.47 38.53
C ALA A 389 9.56 7.38 37.91
N GLY A 390 9.92 7.57 36.65
CA GLY A 390 10.77 6.70 35.83
C GLY A 390 11.03 7.33 34.46
N ASP A 391 12.05 6.87 33.73
CA ASP A 391 12.23 7.24 32.31
C ASP A 391 11.26 6.36 31.51
N TRP A 392 10.13 6.93 31.09
CA TRP A 392 9.11 6.24 30.26
C TRP A 392 9.44 6.36 28.77
N ASP A 393 10.74 6.30 28.47
CA ASP A 393 11.23 6.25 27.11
C ASP A 393 11.00 4.84 26.59
N VAL A 394 10.16 4.74 25.57
CA VAL A 394 9.79 3.49 24.92
C VAL A 394 10.54 3.44 23.60
N SER A 395 11.34 2.40 23.40
CA SER A 395 11.98 2.14 22.11
C SER A 395 11.78 0.68 21.76
N VAL A 396 11.19 0.41 20.60
CA VAL A 396 11.10 -0.94 20.06
C VAL A 396 11.72 -0.95 18.68
N THR A 397 12.55 -1.95 18.43
CA THR A 397 13.15 -2.19 17.13
C THR A 397 13.08 -3.67 16.84
N ASP A 398 12.41 -4.05 15.75
CA ASP A 398 12.38 -5.42 15.29
C ASP A 398 12.73 -5.54 13.81
N THR A 399 13.24 -6.71 13.43
CA THR A 399 13.60 -7.04 12.06
C THR A 399 13.31 -8.50 11.80
N VAL A 400 12.41 -8.72 10.84
CA VAL A 400 12.03 -10.05 10.37
C VAL A 400 12.52 -10.24 8.95
N THR A 401 12.89 -11.48 8.63
CA THR A 401 13.28 -11.87 7.27
C THR A 401 12.51 -13.11 6.87
N ASP A 402 12.05 -13.16 5.62
CA ASP A 402 11.42 -14.34 5.05
C ASP A 402 12.07 -14.74 3.72
N ALA A 403 11.96 -16.01 3.37
CA ALA A 403 12.39 -16.52 2.07
C ALA A 403 11.62 -17.79 1.70
N GLY A 404 10.99 -17.77 0.53
CA GLY A 404 10.10 -18.83 0.08
C GLY A 404 10.28 -19.19 -1.39
N ASN A 405 9.58 -20.25 -1.79
CA ASN A 405 9.31 -20.58 -3.20
C ASN A 405 7.82 -20.83 -3.33
N PHE A 406 7.26 -20.53 -4.50
CA PHE A 406 5.86 -20.74 -4.81
C PHE A 406 5.71 -21.45 -6.17
N ASP A 407 4.59 -22.14 -6.32
CA ASP A 407 4.14 -22.86 -7.51
C ASP A 407 2.61 -22.71 -7.49
N GLU A 408 2.15 -21.61 -8.06
CA GLU A 408 0.78 -21.08 -7.92
C GLU A 408 0.23 -20.77 -9.32
N GLU A 409 -1.08 -20.63 -9.43
CA GLU A 409 -1.73 -20.19 -10.66
C GLU A 409 -1.25 -18.77 -11.03
N TYR A 410 -1.17 -18.50 -12.34
CA TYR A 410 -0.85 -17.19 -12.87
C TYR A 410 -2.01 -16.73 -13.73
N GLU A 411 -2.67 -15.69 -13.24
CA GLU A 411 -3.77 -15.04 -13.93
C GLU A 411 -3.36 -13.62 -14.27
N CYS A 412 -3.69 -13.19 -15.48
CA CYS A 412 -3.51 -11.82 -15.89
C CYS A 412 -4.47 -11.48 -17.02
N GLU A 413 -5.13 -10.33 -16.85
CA GLU A 413 -5.90 -9.69 -17.88
C GLU A 413 -5.28 -8.33 -18.20
N MET A 414 -5.08 -8.04 -19.48
CA MET A 414 -4.68 -6.73 -19.96
C MET A 414 -5.41 -6.40 -21.25
N TRP A 415 -5.74 -5.14 -21.45
CA TRP A 415 -6.30 -4.66 -22.72
C TRP A 415 -5.54 -3.45 -23.22
N MET A 416 -5.71 -3.16 -24.52
CA MET A 416 -5.19 -1.97 -25.16
C MET A 416 -6.15 -1.52 -26.25
N GLU A 417 -6.48 -0.24 -26.25
CA GLU A 417 -7.28 0.41 -27.29
C GLU A 417 -6.42 1.45 -28.01
N LEU A 418 -6.19 1.29 -29.31
CA LEU A 418 -5.48 2.29 -30.10
C LEU A 418 -6.47 3.24 -30.75
N PHE A 419 -6.19 4.55 -30.70
CA PHE A 419 -7.03 5.53 -31.39
C PHE A 419 -6.73 5.60 -32.88
N ASP A 420 -7.74 6.00 -33.65
CA ASP A 420 -7.68 6.19 -35.11
C ASP A 420 -6.58 7.17 -35.57
N GLU A 421 -6.18 8.08 -34.69
CA GLU A 421 -5.37 9.24 -35.01
C GLU A 421 -3.88 8.96 -34.78
N ALA A 422 -3.13 8.90 -35.87
CA ALA A 422 -1.67 8.83 -35.82
C ALA A 422 -1.06 10.22 -35.60
N GLN A 423 -0.07 10.30 -34.73
CA GLN A 423 0.71 11.50 -34.46
C GLN A 423 2.20 11.28 -34.78
N THR A 424 2.89 12.37 -35.13
CA THR A 424 4.35 12.37 -35.23
C THR A 424 4.93 12.89 -33.93
N ILE A 425 5.65 12.03 -33.22
CA ILE A 425 6.40 12.42 -32.04
C ILE A 425 7.86 12.69 -32.39
N THR A 426 8.52 13.55 -31.63
CA THR A 426 9.96 13.78 -31.72
C THR A 426 10.64 13.29 -30.44
N THR A 427 11.55 12.34 -30.62
CA THR A 427 12.42 11.80 -29.57
C THR A 427 13.88 12.18 -29.86
N ASP A 428 14.79 11.88 -28.94
CA ASP A 428 16.23 12.12 -29.16
C ASP A 428 16.81 11.29 -30.30
N SER A 429 16.17 10.16 -30.65
CA SER A 429 16.55 9.29 -31.77
C SER A 429 16.00 9.77 -33.11
N GLY A 430 15.05 10.72 -33.10
CA GLY A 430 14.49 11.37 -34.28
C GLY A 430 12.96 11.49 -34.21
N SER A 431 12.33 11.84 -35.34
CA SER A 431 10.87 11.87 -35.42
C SER A 431 10.33 10.53 -35.93
N MET A 432 9.25 10.05 -35.33
CA MET A 432 8.57 8.82 -35.72
C MET A 432 7.05 8.97 -35.67
N ALA A 433 6.35 8.17 -36.47
CA ALA A 433 4.89 8.14 -36.47
C ALA A 433 4.41 7.03 -35.52
N VAL A 434 3.51 7.38 -34.61
CA VAL A 434 2.96 6.49 -33.59
C VAL A 434 1.44 6.58 -33.57
N LEU A 435 0.80 5.53 -33.05
CA LEU A 435 -0.57 5.60 -32.57
C LEU A 435 -0.53 5.90 -31.08
N SER A 436 -1.48 6.68 -30.59
CA SER A 436 -1.74 6.78 -29.14
C SER A 436 -2.93 5.92 -28.77
N GLY A 437 -2.97 5.44 -27.54
CA GLY A 437 -4.07 4.63 -27.05
C GLY A 437 -4.13 4.54 -25.55
N TYR A 438 -5.15 3.84 -25.05
CA TYR A 438 -5.19 3.38 -23.68
C TYR A 438 -4.51 2.02 -23.56
N GLY A 439 -3.79 1.80 -22.46
CA GLY A 439 -3.07 0.56 -22.19
C GLY A 439 -1.82 0.82 -21.36
N SER A 440 -1.10 -0.25 -21.04
CA SER A 440 0.17 -0.16 -20.30
C SER A 440 1.32 0.33 -21.20
N PRO A 441 2.21 1.21 -20.73
CA PRO A 441 3.47 1.51 -21.43
C PRO A 441 4.49 0.37 -21.33
N MET A 442 4.19 -0.67 -20.56
CA MET A 442 5.00 -1.87 -20.40
C MET A 442 4.49 -2.99 -21.35
N PRO A 443 5.34 -3.96 -21.72
CA PRO A 443 4.87 -5.13 -22.45
C PRO A 443 3.72 -5.86 -21.74
N PHE A 444 2.85 -6.50 -22.52
CA PHE A 444 1.81 -7.38 -21.99
C PHE A 444 2.44 -8.46 -21.10
N GLY A 445 1.80 -8.73 -19.96
CA GLY A 445 2.30 -9.64 -18.92
C GLY A 445 3.18 -8.98 -17.86
N MET A 446 4.00 -7.98 -18.20
CA MET A 446 4.98 -7.43 -17.25
C MET A 446 4.33 -6.81 -15.99
N THR A 447 3.26 -6.03 -16.15
CA THR A 447 2.59 -5.37 -15.01
C THR A 447 1.96 -6.37 -14.05
N CYS A 448 1.28 -7.38 -14.59
CA CYS A 448 0.73 -8.48 -13.80
C CYS A 448 1.83 -9.29 -13.12
N HIS A 449 2.93 -9.58 -13.83
CA HIS A 449 4.02 -10.38 -13.29
C HIS A 449 4.72 -9.67 -12.13
N VAL A 450 4.96 -8.35 -12.25
CA VAL A 450 5.47 -7.52 -11.14
C VAL A 450 4.49 -7.55 -9.97
N GLY A 451 3.19 -7.32 -10.21
CA GLY A 451 2.17 -7.33 -9.17
C GLY A 451 2.09 -8.68 -8.45
N ASN A 452 2.07 -9.78 -9.20
CA ASN A 452 2.02 -11.14 -8.66
C ASN A 452 3.28 -11.47 -7.85
N LEU A 453 4.46 -11.08 -8.33
CA LEU A 453 5.72 -11.35 -7.64
C LEU A 453 5.84 -10.55 -6.33
N VAL A 454 5.43 -9.27 -6.34
CA VAL A 454 5.32 -8.44 -5.14
C VAL A 454 4.31 -9.04 -4.17
N ALA A 455 3.14 -9.47 -4.64
CA ALA A 455 2.11 -10.08 -3.80
C ALA A 455 2.62 -11.36 -3.11
N ASN A 456 3.25 -12.27 -3.86
CA ASN A 456 3.84 -13.49 -3.30
C ASN A 456 4.95 -13.18 -2.27
N ALA A 457 5.82 -12.21 -2.57
CA ALA A 457 6.86 -11.78 -1.63
C ALA A 457 6.30 -11.11 -0.36
N PHE A 458 5.18 -10.41 -0.48
CA PHE A 458 4.52 -9.71 0.63
C PHE A 458 3.71 -10.65 1.52
N ILE A 459 2.95 -11.58 0.92
CA ILE A 459 2.23 -12.63 1.65
C ILE A 459 3.22 -13.51 2.42
N GLY A 460 4.37 -13.79 1.82
CA GLY A 460 5.42 -14.57 2.46
C GLY A 460 5.06 -16.05 2.62
N THR A 461 5.81 -16.75 3.46
CA THR A 461 5.52 -18.14 3.84
C THR A 461 4.46 -18.21 4.95
N GLU A 462 3.75 -19.34 5.08
CA GLU A 462 2.67 -19.50 6.09
C GLU A 462 3.08 -19.18 7.54
N ASP A 463 4.38 -19.29 7.86
CA ASP A 463 4.95 -19.05 9.19
C ASP A 463 5.66 -17.68 9.30
N ALA A 464 5.60 -16.83 8.26
CA ALA A 464 6.27 -15.53 8.25
C ALA A 464 5.53 -14.53 9.16
N PRO A 465 6.22 -13.84 10.08
CA PRO A 465 5.63 -12.75 10.84
C PRO A 465 5.22 -11.60 9.92
N THR A 466 3.99 -11.12 10.07
CA THR A 466 3.47 -9.94 9.38
C THR A 466 3.92 -8.65 10.09
N LEU A 467 3.76 -7.50 9.43
CA LEU A 467 3.94 -6.21 10.09
C LEU A 467 2.99 -6.03 11.29
N LEU A 468 1.80 -6.62 11.24
CA LEU A 468 0.87 -6.61 12.38
C LEU A 468 1.40 -7.46 13.54
N ASP A 469 2.01 -8.62 13.26
CA ASP A 469 2.63 -9.45 14.30
C ASP A 469 3.83 -8.73 14.93
N LEU A 470 4.62 -8.02 14.12
CA LEU A 470 5.72 -7.17 14.59
C LEU A 470 5.20 -6.06 15.52
N VAL A 471 4.13 -5.37 15.12
CA VAL A 471 3.51 -4.34 15.95
C VAL A 471 2.88 -4.94 17.20
N GLU A 472 2.24 -6.11 17.13
CA GLU A 472 1.66 -6.79 18.29
C GLU A 472 2.74 -7.19 19.31
N ASP A 473 3.80 -7.88 18.87
CA ASP A 473 4.94 -8.26 19.73
C ASP A 473 5.62 -7.03 20.34
N SER A 474 5.76 -5.97 19.53
CA SER A 474 6.25 -4.68 20.00
C SER A 474 5.32 -4.07 21.04
N THR A 475 4.01 -4.05 20.81
CA THR A 475 3.04 -3.48 21.75
C THR A 475 2.92 -4.27 23.04
N ASP A 476 3.13 -5.59 22.99
CA ASP A 476 3.22 -6.44 24.17
C ASP A 476 4.49 -6.10 24.96
N GLU A 477 5.64 -5.94 24.31
CA GLU A 477 6.87 -5.47 24.96
C GLU A 477 6.69 -4.08 25.59
N ILE A 478 5.99 -3.17 24.91
CA ILE A 478 5.63 -1.86 25.46
C ILE A 478 4.74 -2.02 26.68
N THR A 479 3.67 -2.81 26.60
CA THR A 479 2.70 -3.01 27.68
C THR A 479 3.35 -3.66 28.92
N ASP A 480 4.26 -4.62 28.68
CA ASP A 480 5.08 -5.27 29.69
C ASP A 480 6.05 -4.28 30.35
N SER A 481 6.72 -3.45 29.55
CA SER A 481 7.60 -2.40 30.05
C SER A 481 6.85 -1.36 30.90
N MET A 482 5.59 -1.10 30.58
CA MET A 482 4.68 -0.24 31.32
C MET A 482 4.09 -0.92 32.57
N GLY A 483 4.39 -2.20 32.81
CA GLY A 483 4.09 -2.95 34.03
C GLY A 483 2.59 -3.21 34.25
N SER A 484 1.78 -3.31 33.20
CA SER A 484 0.32 -3.15 33.30
C SER A 484 -0.52 -4.41 33.55
N GLU A 485 0.05 -5.58 33.83
CA GLU A 485 -0.77 -6.79 34.03
C GLU A 485 -1.55 -6.73 35.36
N THR A 486 -2.81 -6.29 35.29
CA THR A 486 -3.75 -6.30 36.44
C THR A 486 -4.39 -7.67 36.65
N TYR A 487 -4.16 -8.62 35.74
CA TYR A 487 -4.64 -10.00 35.82
C TYR A 487 -3.50 -10.94 35.47
N ASP A 488 -3.34 -11.99 36.26
CA ASP A 488 -2.40 -13.07 35.97
C ASP A 488 -3.00 -14.42 36.41
N SER A 489 -2.67 -15.49 35.70
CA SER A 489 -3.11 -16.83 36.03
C SER A 489 -2.10 -17.91 35.66
N GLU A 490 -1.94 -18.89 36.54
CA GLU A 490 -0.96 -19.97 36.40
C GLU A 490 -1.60 -21.32 36.75
N ASN A 491 -1.17 -22.37 36.04
CA ASN A 491 -1.65 -23.74 36.23
C ASN A 491 -0.49 -24.72 36.50
N SER A 492 -0.64 -25.58 37.51
CA SER A 492 0.34 -26.62 37.86
C SER A 492 -0.30 -28.02 37.86
N ASP A 493 0.42 -29.04 38.34
CA ASP A 493 -0.02 -30.45 38.26
C ASP A 493 -1.34 -30.73 39.01
N LEU A 494 -1.57 -30.05 40.14
CA LEU A 494 -2.68 -30.29 41.07
C LEU A 494 -3.48 -29.02 41.40
N MET A 495 -3.07 -27.84 40.92
CA MET A 495 -3.72 -26.58 41.25
C MET A 495 -3.71 -25.55 40.11
N TYR A 496 -4.64 -24.61 40.19
CA TYR A 496 -4.72 -23.41 39.37
C TYR A 496 -4.88 -22.21 40.30
N ILE A 497 -4.22 -21.12 39.96
CA ILE A 497 -4.36 -19.83 40.63
C ILE A 497 -4.57 -18.76 39.57
N SER A 498 -5.45 -17.81 39.84
CA SER A 498 -5.49 -16.52 39.13
C SER A 498 -5.68 -15.39 40.12
N ALA A 499 -5.20 -14.21 39.78
CA ALA A 499 -5.38 -13.00 40.55
C ALA A 499 -5.82 -11.85 39.64
N ASP A 500 -6.82 -11.08 40.08
CA ASP A 500 -7.28 -9.83 39.46
C ASP A 500 -7.06 -8.69 40.46
N ALA A 501 -6.17 -7.74 40.17
CA ALA A 501 -5.93 -6.57 40.99
C ALA A 501 -6.82 -5.40 40.57
N TYR A 502 -7.87 -5.11 41.35
CA TYR A 502 -8.74 -3.95 41.12
C TYR A 502 -8.26 -2.71 41.87
N SER A 503 -7.76 -2.90 43.09
CA SER A 503 -7.20 -1.83 43.93
C SER A 503 -6.31 -2.42 45.02
N MET A 504 -5.62 -1.59 45.80
CA MET A 504 -4.84 -2.05 46.96
C MET A 504 -5.68 -2.86 47.97
N ASP A 505 -6.96 -2.55 48.11
CA ASP A 505 -7.84 -3.20 49.09
C ASP A 505 -8.61 -4.40 48.49
N GLU A 506 -8.47 -4.64 47.17
CA GLU A 506 -9.27 -5.60 46.42
C GLU A 506 -8.43 -6.27 45.33
N ILE A 507 -7.62 -7.25 45.75
CA ILE A 507 -6.98 -8.23 44.86
C ILE A 507 -7.77 -9.52 44.96
N ASP A 508 -8.47 -9.87 43.88
CA ASP A 508 -9.34 -11.03 43.82
C ASP A 508 -8.55 -12.26 43.37
N VAL A 509 -8.30 -13.19 44.30
CA VAL A 509 -7.48 -14.38 44.07
C VAL A 509 -8.37 -15.61 44.01
N ASN A 510 -8.41 -16.25 42.86
CA ASN A 510 -9.12 -17.48 42.62
C ASN A 510 -8.14 -18.66 42.69
N VAL A 511 -8.46 -19.68 43.50
CA VAL A 511 -7.64 -20.89 43.58
C VAL A 511 -8.49 -22.15 43.47
N GLU A 512 -8.00 -23.07 42.65
CA GLU A 512 -8.59 -24.39 42.44
C GLU A 512 -7.55 -25.48 42.70
N ALA A 513 -7.98 -26.59 43.29
CA ALA A 513 -7.15 -27.78 43.49
C ALA A 513 -7.95 -29.05 43.21
N TRP A 514 -7.32 -30.02 42.54
CA TRP A 514 -7.97 -31.27 42.09
C TRP A 514 -7.15 -32.51 42.43
N ASN A 515 -7.71 -33.68 42.15
CA ASN A 515 -7.09 -34.99 42.39
C ASN A 515 -6.69 -35.24 43.85
N LEU A 516 -7.45 -34.68 44.80
CA LEU A 516 -7.23 -34.85 46.25
C LEU A 516 -7.83 -36.18 46.77
N ASP A 517 -7.26 -36.76 47.83
CA ASP A 517 -7.84 -37.95 48.48
C ASP A 517 -8.90 -37.51 49.50
N GLU A 518 -10.15 -37.95 49.30
CA GLU A 518 -11.30 -37.66 50.18
C GLU A 518 -11.11 -38.08 51.66
N ASN A 519 -10.08 -38.85 52.01
CA ASN A 519 -9.79 -39.26 53.38
C ASN A 519 -8.60 -38.53 54.00
N THR A 520 -8.00 -37.60 53.27
CA THR A 520 -6.85 -36.81 53.68
C THR A 520 -7.28 -35.35 53.80
N ASN A 521 -6.73 -34.62 54.77
CA ASN A 521 -6.95 -33.17 54.87
C ASN A 521 -5.75 -32.46 54.23
N TYR A 522 -6.05 -31.40 53.49
CA TYR A 522 -5.06 -30.57 52.81
C TYR A 522 -5.21 -29.12 53.24
N GLU A 523 -4.17 -28.34 53.01
CA GLU A 523 -4.11 -26.90 53.28
C GLU A 523 -3.51 -26.20 52.08
N ILE A 524 -4.09 -25.07 51.68
CA ILE A 524 -3.50 -24.16 50.71
C ILE A 524 -3.10 -22.89 51.45
N ASP A 525 -1.82 -22.54 51.36
CA ASP A 525 -1.27 -21.28 51.86
C ASP A 525 -1.01 -20.33 50.69
N LEU A 526 -1.64 -19.16 50.70
CA LEU A 526 -1.38 -18.04 49.81
C LEU A 526 -0.47 -17.06 50.53
N VAL A 527 0.64 -16.70 49.90
CA VAL A 527 1.64 -15.81 50.47
C VAL A 527 1.95 -14.73 49.44
N MET A 528 1.64 -13.49 49.75
CA MET A 528 1.87 -12.33 48.89
C MET A 528 3.15 -11.61 49.28
N TYR A 529 3.99 -11.31 48.29
CA TYR A 529 5.19 -10.50 48.41
C TYR A 529 5.12 -9.28 47.50
N ASP A 530 5.67 -8.16 47.95
CA ASP A 530 5.95 -7.01 47.07
C ASP A 530 7.17 -7.31 46.18
N GLU A 531 7.37 -6.48 45.15
CA GLU A 531 8.53 -6.53 44.25
C GLU A 531 9.90 -6.51 44.99
N GLY A 532 9.94 -5.93 46.20
CA GLY A 532 11.12 -5.91 47.08
C GLY A 532 11.37 -7.21 47.86
N GLY A 533 10.49 -8.21 47.72
CA GLY A 533 10.53 -9.48 48.46
C GLY A 533 10.07 -9.36 49.92
N THR A 534 9.36 -8.30 50.29
CA THR A 534 8.75 -8.12 51.61
C THR A 534 7.41 -8.82 51.63
N LEU A 535 7.14 -9.56 52.71
CA LEU A 535 5.85 -10.19 52.91
C LEU A 535 4.76 -9.13 53.16
N VAL A 536 3.70 -9.19 52.36
CA VAL A 536 2.58 -8.24 52.38
C VAL A 536 1.37 -8.86 53.09
N ASP A 537 0.83 -9.97 52.57
CA ASP A 537 -0.35 -10.63 53.11
C ASP A 537 -0.24 -12.17 53.05
N VAL A 538 -0.98 -12.86 53.92
CA VAL A 538 -1.01 -14.33 53.99
C VAL A 538 -2.43 -14.81 54.24
N HIS A 539 -2.87 -15.77 53.45
CA HIS A 539 -4.16 -16.42 53.61
C HIS A 539 -4.01 -17.95 53.61
N SER A 540 -4.71 -18.65 54.52
CA SER A 540 -4.63 -20.11 54.60
C SER A 540 -6.03 -20.73 54.57
N MET A 541 -6.20 -21.77 53.74
CA MET A 541 -7.47 -22.46 53.51
C MET A 541 -7.34 -23.94 53.81
N SER A 542 -8.26 -24.49 54.60
CA SER A 542 -8.27 -25.93 54.93
C SER A 542 -9.28 -26.72 54.09
N ILE A 543 -8.79 -27.72 53.36
CA ILE A 543 -9.58 -28.62 52.52
C ILE A 543 -9.82 -29.92 53.27
N ASN A 544 -11.09 -30.28 53.50
CA ASN A 544 -11.45 -31.45 54.31
C ASN A 544 -12.44 -32.35 53.56
N ASN A 545 -12.06 -33.62 53.38
CA ASN A 545 -12.90 -34.68 52.80
C ASN A 545 -13.51 -34.36 51.44
N ARG A 546 -12.68 -33.88 50.49
CA ARG A 546 -13.06 -33.59 49.10
C ARG A 546 -11.92 -33.96 48.15
N ASP A 547 -12.29 -34.32 46.93
CA ASP A 547 -11.39 -34.62 45.81
C ASP A 547 -11.11 -33.39 44.91
N HIS A 548 -11.96 -32.37 45.02
CA HIS A 548 -11.88 -31.10 44.33
C HIS A 548 -12.22 -29.94 45.27
N TYR A 549 -11.48 -28.83 45.14
CA TYR A 549 -11.67 -27.61 45.92
C TYR A 549 -11.53 -26.40 45.01
N TRP A 550 -12.40 -25.43 45.23
CA TRP A 550 -12.39 -24.13 44.56
C TRP A 550 -12.80 -23.09 45.59
N ASP A 551 -12.06 -21.98 45.64
CA ASP A 551 -12.40 -20.85 46.49
C ASP A 551 -11.87 -19.55 45.90
N ASN A 552 -12.44 -18.46 46.39
CA ASN A 552 -12.15 -17.11 45.95
C ASN A 552 -11.87 -16.26 47.19
N VAL A 553 -10.74 -15.56 47.18
CA VAL A 553 -10.17 -14.87 48.33
C VAL A 553 -9.78 -13.45 47.94
N TYR A 554 -10.16 -12.48 48.77
CA TYR A 554 -9.66 -11.13 48.65
C TYR A 554 -8.40 -10.95 49.50
N MET A 555 -7.33 -10.48 48.87
CA MET A 555 -6.09 -10.07 49.51
C MET A 555 -5.89 -8.56 49.35
N SER A 556 -5.07 -7.96 50.21
CA SER A 556 -4.79 -6.51 50.18
C SER A 556 -3.29 -6.24 50.11
N ALA A 557 -2.90 -5.27 49.28
CA ALA A 557 -1.53 -4.80 49.16
C ALA A 557 -1.25 -3.61 50.08
N ASP A 558 0.01 -3.51 50.53
CA ASP A 558 0.49 -2.44 51.40
C ASP A 558 1.09 -1.26 50.60
N ALA A 559 1.36 -1.46 49.31
CA ALA A 559 1.96 -0.51 48.38
C ALA A 559 1.46 -0.76 46.93
N TYR A 560 1.58 0.25 46.07
CA TYR A 560 1.32 0.12 44.63
C TYR A 560 2.51 -0.57 43.94
N GLY A 561 2.30 -1.14 42.76
CA GLY A 561 3.31 -1.90 42.04
C GLY A 561 3.06 -3.41 42.08
N VAL A 562 4.03 -4.18 41.56
CA VAL A 562 3.92 -5.64 41.38
C VAL A 562 3.80 -6.38 42.72
N GLN A 563 2.77 -7.22 42.83
CA GLN A 563 2.51 -8.11 43.95
C GLN A 563 2.50 -9.56 43.47
N CYS A 564 3.42 -10.37 43.98
CA CYS A 564 3.50 -11.80 43.62
C CYS A 564 2.87 -12.66 44.72
N ILE A 565 1.92 -13.51 44.35
CA ILE A 565 1.16 -14.40 45.23
C ILE A 565 1.58 -15.84 44.93
N THR A 566 2.27 -16.47 45.88
CA THR A 566 2.58 -17.90 45.82
C THR A 566 1.50 -18.69 46.54
N ALA A 567 0.87 -19.64 45.85
CA ALA A 567 -0.05 -20.61 46.44
C ALA A 567 0.64 -21.96 46.62
N THR A 568 0.60 -22.50 47.84
CA THR A 568 1.27 -23.76 48.20
C THR A 568 0.27 -24.78 48.73
N LEU A 569 0.09 -25.91 48.04
CA LEU A 569 -0.73 -27.03 48.48
C LEU A 569 0.07 -28.01 49.34
N SER A 570 -0.40 -28.24 50.57
CA SER A 570 0.24 -29.13 51.53
C SER A 570 -0.71 -30.20 52.09
N ASN A 571 -0.18 -31.38 52.38
CA ASN A 571 -0.89 -32.39 53.16
C ASN A 571 -0.88 -32.00 54.65
N SER A 572 -2.05 -31.76 55.24
CA SER A 572 -2.15 -31.27 56.62
C SER A 572 -1.76 -32.31 57.68
N ASP A 573 -1.78 -33.60 57.36
CA ASP A 573 -1.41 -34.67 58.31
C ASP A 573 0.11 -34.88 58.38
N THR A 574 0.79 -34.74 57.24
CA THR A 574 2.25 -34.93 57.14
C THR A 574 3.05 -33.63 57.10
N ASN A 575 2.37 -32.49 56.89
CA ASN A 575 2.96 -31.18 56.69
C ASN A 575 4.00 -31.18 55.57
N THR A 576 3.68 -31.89 54.48
CA THR A 576 4.51 -32.02 53.28
C THR A 576 3.83 -31.29 52.15
N GLU A 577 4.55 -30.34 51.57
CA GLU A 577 4.22 -29.67 50.32
C GLU A 577 4.06 -30.69 49.19
N MET A 578 3.05 -30.47 48.36
CA MET A 578 2.66 -31.35 47.26
C MET A 578 2.74 -30.65 45.92
N ASP A 579 2.35 -29.38 45.88
CA ASP A 579 2.38 -28.57 44.67
C ASP A 579 2.44 -27.08 45.04
N SER A 580 2.88 -26.24 44.10
CA SER A 580 2.95 -24.79 44.26
C SER A 580 2.84 -24.09 42.92
N ALA A 581 2.12 -22.97 42.88
CA ALA A 581 2.03 -22.07 41.73
C ALA A 581 2.16 -20.61 42.19
N GLU A 582 2.62 -19.72 41.31
CA GLU A 582 2.83 -18.30 41.61
C GLU A 582 2.23 -17.45 40.48
N VAL A 583 1.59 -16.34 40.85
CA VAL A 583 1.09 -15.31 39.93
C VAL A 583 1.56 -13.95 40.43
N CYS A 584 1.85 -13.00 39.53
CA CYS A 584 2.23 -11.64 39.85
C CYS A 584 1.27 -10.67 39.18
N VAL A 585 0.67 -9.76 39.96
CA VAL A 585 -0.26 -8.74 39.46
C VAL A 585 0.22 -7.35 39.83
N ASN A 586 0.03 -6.38 38.95
CA ASN A 586 0.30 -4.98 39.27
C ASN A 586 -0.92 -4.32 39.93
N VAL A 587 -0.73 -3.79 41.13
CA VAL A 587 -1.72 -2.93 41.78
C VAL A 587 -1.50 -1.50 41.32
N ALA A 588 -2.26 -1.09 40.30
CA ALA A 588 -2.20 0.25 39.75
C ALA A 588 -2.69 1.29 40.76
N LYS A 589 -2.03 2.45 40.78
CA LYS A 589 -2.52 3.65 41.46
C LYS A 589 -3.61 4.27 40.59
N GLU A 590 -4.75 4.65 41.18
CA GLU A 590 -5.72 5.51 40.46
C GLU A 590 -4.95 6.75 39.98
N MET A 591 -4.96 6.99 38.66
CA MET A 591 -4.30 8.14 38.05
C MET A 591 -5.02 9.41 38.52
N GLU A 592 -4.50 10.03 39.58
CA GLU A 592 -4.87 11.38 39.94
C GLU A 592 -3.88 12.33 39.24
N PRO A 593 -4.36 13.23 38.36
CA PRO A 593 -3.50 14.24 37.77
C PRO A 593 -2.85 15.05 38.89
N SER A 594 -1.64 15.53 38.64
CA SER A 594 -0.94 16.36 39.61
C SER A 594 -1.70 17.66 39.91
N ASP A 595 -1.39 18.27 41.06
CA ASP A 595 -1.90 19.61 41.40
C ASP A 595 -1.53 20.65 40.31
N LEU A 596 -0.40 20.46 39.62
CA LEU A 596 0.06 21.32 38.51
C LEU A 596 -0.82 21.14 37.27
N LEU A 597 -1.09 19.90 36.84
CA LEU A 597 -1.95 19.64 35.69
C LEU A 597 -3.39 20.12 35.95
N ILE A 598 -3.88 19.98 37.18
CA ILE A 598 -5.17 20.53 37.60
C ILE A 598 -5.16 22.06 37.51
N SER A 599 -4.11 22.73 37.99
CA SER A 599 -4.04 24.20 37.95
C SER A 599 -3.97 24.74 36.53
N ILE A 600 -3.26 24.05 35.63
CA ILE A 600 -3.24 24.34 34.19
C ILE A 600 -4.64 24.23 33.58
N ALA A 601 -5.32 23.11 33.81
CA ALA A 601 -6.67 22.89 33.28
C ALA A 601 -7.68 23.92 33.81
N GLU A 602 -7.61 24.27 35.09
CA GLU A 602 -8.44 25.34 35.68
C GLU A 602 -8.11 26.71 35.06
N GLY A 603 -6.82 27.03 34.90
CA GLY A 603 -6.35 28.26 34.26
C GLY A 603 -6.92 28.44 32.86
N PHE A 604 -6.80 27.41 32.00
CA PHE A 604 -7.38 27.45 30.66
C PHE A 604 -8.90 27.63 30.67
N SER A 605 -9.61 27.00 31.62
CA SER A 605 -11.07 27.13 31.73
C SER A 605 -11.53 28.53 32.13
N GLU A 606 -10.70 29.28 32.86
CA GLU A 606 -10.98 30.66 33.30
C GLU A 606 -10.43 31.72 32.33
N SER A 607 -9.61 31.30 31.38
CA SER A 607 -8.89 32.16 30.44
C SER A 607 -9.78 32.79 29.36
N THR A 608 -9.16 33.65 28.56
CA THR A 608 -9.75 34.31 27.40
C THR A 608 -9.59 33.52 26.10
N LEU A 609 -9.09 32.28 26.15
CA LEU A 609 -8.80 31.43 25.00
C LEU A 609 -9.96 31.32 24.01
N GLU A 610 -11.19 31.12 24.51
CA GLU A 610 -12.38 31.03 23.65
C GLU A 610 -12.54 32.29 22.77
N ASN A 611 -12.30 33.48 23.33
CA ASN A 611 -12.40 34.73 22.56
C ASN A 611 -11.24 34.90 21.58
N ALA A 612 -10.04 34.43 21.94
CA ALA A 612 -8.88 34.45 21.05
C ALA A 612 -9.12 33.54 19.84
N MET A 613 -9.61 32.31 20.07
CA MET A 613 -9.96 31.35 19.02
C MET A 613 -11.12 31.82 18.14
N GLU A 614 -12.15 32.45 18.71
CA GLU A 614 -13.22 33.09 17.93
C GLU A 614 -12.68 34.23 17.05
N SER A 615 -11.74 35.02 17.56
CA SER A 615 -11.12 36.12 16.82
C SER A 615 -10.24 35.58 15.69
N PHE A 616 -9.40 34.58 15.97
CA PHE A 616 -8.58 33.89 14.99
C PHE A 616 -9.44 33.32 13.86
N GLY A 617 -10.46 32.52 14.19
CA GLY A 617 -11.36 31.93 13.20
C GLY A 617 -12.09 32.98 12.34
N SER A 618 -12.49 34.11 12.94
CA SER A 618 -13.11 35.21 12.17
C SER A 618 -12.11 35.94 11.27
N ASN A 619 -10.87 36.15 11.71
CA ASN A 619 -9.82 36.76 10.88
C ASN A 619 -9.45 35.84 9.72
N LEU A 620 -9.30 34.54 10.01
CA LEU A 620 -9.01 33.50 9.05
C LEU A 620 -10.08 33.42 7.98
N GLU A 621 -11.37 33.34 8.34
CA GLU A 621 -12.49 33.32 7.39
C GLU A 621 -12.46 34.56 6.48
N ASN A 622 -12.20 35.74 7.04
CA ASN A 622 -12.14 36.98 6.26
C ASN A 622 -10.99 37.01 5.27
N ARG A 623 -9.80 36.53 5.66
CA ARG A 623 -8.61 36.50 4.79
C ARG A 623 -8.74 35.41 3.72
N LEU A 624 -9.09 34.19 4.14
CA LEU A 624 -9.25 33.06 3.23
C LEU A 624 -10.37 33.25 2.20
N SER A 625 -11.40 34.05 2.51
CA SER A 625 -12.45 34.38 1.54
C SER A 625 -11.99 35.14 0.29
N ASN A 626 -10.73 35.61 0.26
CA ASN A 626 -10.15 36.27 -0.92
C ASN A 626 -9.44 35.30 -1.88
N TYR A 627 -9.17 34.07 -1.45
CA TYR A 627 -8.58 33.03 -2.29
C TYR A 627 -9.69 32.20 -2.93
N GLU A 628 -9.58 32.01 -4.24
CA GLU A 628 -10.45 31.15 -5.03
C GLU A 628 -9.55 30.40 -5.98
N ALA A 629 -9.63 29.06 -5.97
CA ALA A 629 -8.84 28.24 -6.87
C ALA A 629 -9.28 28.49 -8.31
N ASP A 630 -8.32 28.81 -9.17
CA ASP A 630 -8.46 28.94 -10.61
C ASP A 630 -7.66 27.81 -11.24
N VAL A 631 -8.28 26.63 -11.32
CA VAL A 631 -7.60 25.41 -11.78
C VAL A 631 -7.38 25.51 -13.29
N GLN A 632 -6.12 25.44 -13.72
CA GLN A 632 -5.72 25.67 -15.11
C GLN A 632 -6.28 24.60 -16.07
N TYR A 633 -6.29 23.33 -15.65
CA TYR A 633 -6.74 22.20 -16.47
C TYR A 633 -7.88 21.45 -15.81
N HIS A 634 -8.86 21.03 -16.62
CA HIS A 634 -10.16 20.53 -16.15
C HIS A 634 -10.34 19.04 -16.41
N ASP A 635 -9.47 18.45 -17.22
CA ASP A 635 -9.41 17.02 -17.49
C ASP A 635 -7.95 16.61 -17.74
N ALA A 636 -7.65 15.35 -17.53
CA ALA A 636 -6.34 14.78 -17.79
C ALA A 636 -6.47 13.36 -18.35
N ASP A 637 -5.57 12.99 -19.25
CA ASP A 637 -5.64 11.73 -19.99
C ASP A 637 -4.24 11.17 -20.22
N MET A 638 -3.97 9.96 -19.72
CA MET A 638 -2.69 9.27 -19.92
C MET A 638 -2.80 8.27 -21.07
N ARG A 639 -1.86 8.35 -22.02
CA ARG A 639 -1.86 7.52 -23.23
C ARG A 639 -0.52 6.85 -23.46
N VAL A 640 -0.55 5.58 -23.85
CA VAL A 640 0.64 4.89 -24.39
C VAL A 640 0.91 5.36 -25.82
N LEU A 641 2.18 5.44 -26.20
CA LEU A 641 2.62 5.74 -27.56
C LEU A 641 3.13 4.45 -28.21
N TRP A 642 2.41 3.96 -29.21
CA TRP A 642 2.64 2.66 -29.84
C TRP A 642 3.26 2.80 -31.23
N ASP A 643 4.41 2.13 -31.45
CA ASP A 643 4.99 1.98 -32.78
C ASP A 643 4.56 0.67 -33.44
N THR A 644 3.61 0.78 -34.37
CA THR A 644 3.10 -0.34 -35.20
C THR A 644 4.15 -0.99 -36.10
N SER A 645 5.32 -0.38 -36.29
CA SER A 645 6.39 -0.96 -37.11
C SER A 645 7.29 -1.93 -36.33
N THR A 646 7.45 -1.69 -35.03
CA THR A 646 8.27 -2.49 -34.11
C THR A 646 7.45 -3.24 -33.06
N ASN A 647 6.12 -3.07 -33.05
CA ASN A 647 5.15 -3.69 -32.14
C ASN A 647 5.52 -3.55 -30.68
N ARG A 648 5.79 -2.30 -30.25
CA ARG A 648 6.14 -1.99 -28.87
C ARG A 648 5.70 -0.58 -28.51
N ALA A 649 5.56 -0.35 -27.21
CA ALA A 649 5.47 0.99 -26.66
C ALA A 649 6.81 1.71 -26.83
N VAL A 650 6.77 2.98 -27.22
CA VAL A 650 7.95 3.84 -27.43
C VAL A 650 7.90 5.09 -26.57
N GLY A 651 6.94 5.15 -25.65
CA GLY A 651 6.73 6.25 -24.72
C GLY A 651 5.31 6.26 -24.18
N PHE A 652 5.02 7.29 -23.40
CA PHE A 652 3.70 7.64 -22.93
C PHE A 652 3.57 9.16 -22.98
N GLN A 653 2.34 9.65 -22.91
CA GLN A 653 2.05 11.06 -22.77
C GLN A 653 0.92 11.27 -21.77
N MET A 654 1.07 12.26 -20.90
CA MET A 654 0.00 12.82 -20.09
C MET A 654 -0.53 14.07 -20.82
N LEU A 655 -1.78 14.02 -21.22
CA LEU A 655 -2.50 15.14 -21.80
C LEU A 655 -3.34 15.82 -20.73
N VAL A 656 -3.50 17.12 -20.86
CA VAL A 656 -4.38 17.94 -20.02
C VAL A 656 -5.29 18.79 -20.88
N TYR A 657 -6.53 18.98 -20.45
CA TYR A 657 -7.54 19.71 -21.19
C TYR A 657 -7.82 21.07 -20.55
N ASP A 658 -7.74 22.12 -21.37
CA ASP A 658 -8.14 23.48 -20.98
C ASP A 658 -9.53 23.78 -21.57
N GLU A 659 -10.53 23.97 -20.69
CA GLU A 659 -11.91 24.22 -21.10
C GLU A 659 -12.14 25.63 -21.67
N ASP A 660 -11.29 26.61 -21.31
CA ASP A 660 -11.43 28.00 -21.74
C ASP A 660 -11.05 28.17 -23.22
N VAL A 661 -10.08 27.38 -23.68
CA VAL A 661 -9.63 27.36 -25.09
C VAL A 661 -10.09 26.12 -25.87
N GLU A 662 -10.75 25.16 -25.20
CA GLU A 662 -11.25 23.90 -25.76
C GLU A 662 -10.14 23.08 -26.45
N GLU A 663 -8.96 22.97 -25.83
CA GLU A 663 -7.76 22.35 -26.42
C GLU A 663 -7.08 21.36 -25.45
N TRP A 664 -6.57 20.26 -26.00
CA TRP A 664 -5.73 19.31 -25.29
C TRP A 664 -4.25 19.67 -25.48
N TYR A 665 -3.50 19.63 -24.39
CA TYR A 665 -2.07 19.91 -24.34
C TYR A 665 -1.28 18.72 -23.80
N THR A 666 -0.04 18.57 -24.24
CA THR A 666 0.91 17.63 -23.61
C THR A 666 1.49 18.26 -22.34
N MET A 667 1.21 17.66 -21.19
CA MET A 667 1.83 17.98 -19.89
C MET A 667 3.17 17.27 -19.71
N VAL A 668 3.18 15.96 -19.94
CA VAL A 668 4.36 15.10 -19.85
C VAL A 668 4.40 14.23 -21.09
N GLY A 669 5.55 14.07 -21.72
CA GLY A 669 5.70 13.25 -22.92
C GLY A 669 6.57 13.90 -23.99
N PRO A 670 6.81 13.21 -25.12
CA PRO A 670 7.60 13.75 -26.22
C PRO A 670 6.85 14.87 -26.95
N GLU A 671 7.59 15.73 -27.65
CA GLU A 671 6.99 16.74 -28.53
C GLU A 671 6.12 16.06 -29.61
N SER A 672 4.89 16.52 -29.78
CA SER A 672 3.91 16.00 -30.75
C SER A 672 3.53 17.06 -31.79
N ASP A 673 3.24 16.62 -33.02
CA ASP A 673 2.62 17.47 -34.06
C ASP A 673 1.10 17.59 -33.93
N MET A 674 0.49 16.79 -33.04
CA MET A 674 -0.93 16.74 -32.79
C MET A 674 -1.34 17.54 -31.56
N TYR A 675 -0.58 17.40 -30.47
CA TYR A 675 -0.85 18.09 -29.20
C TYR A 675 0.28 19.08 -28.91
N PRO A 676 -0.02 20.38 -28.78
CA PRO A 676 0.96 21.36 -28.34
C PRO A 676 1.38 21.13 -26.88
N GLU A 677 2.59 21.57 -26.54
CA GLU A 677 3.05 21.63 -25.14
C GLU A 677 2.15 22.56 -24.31
N ALA A 678 1.88 22.16 -23.08
CA ALA A 678 1.02 22.90 -22.18
C ALA A 678 1.60 24.29 -21.84
N PRO A 679 0.79 25.36 -21.83
CA PRO A 679 1.29 26.71 -21.53
C PRO A 679 1.85 26.87 -20.10
N VAL A 680 1.28 26.12 -19.17
CA VAL A 680 1.72 25.98 -17.78
C VAL A 680 2.08 24.52 -17.57
N LEU A 681 3.33 24.24 -17.22
CA LEU A 681 3.85 22.88 -17.03
C LEU A 681 4.03 22.62 -15.54
N MET A 682 3.91 21.34 -15.16
CA MET A 682 4.50 20.83 -13.93
C MET A 682 5.99 20.54 -14.16
N SER A 683 6.77 20.45 -13.09
CA SER A 683 8.23 20.29 -13.10
C SER A 683 8.69 18.85 -13.39
N PHE A 684 8.07 18.23 -14.40
CA PHE A 684 8.50 16.95 -14.96
C PHE A 684 9.54 17.15 -16.06
N GLU A 685 10.61 16.37 -16.01
CA GLU A 685 11.54 16.16 -17.11
C GLU A 685 11.19 14.83 -17.81
N TYR A 686 11.02 14.85 -19.13
CA TYR A 686 10.74 13.65 -19.93
C TYR A 686 11.98 13.22 -20.71
N PHE A 687 12.33 11.94 -20.63
CA PHE A 687 13.49 11.36 -21.30
C PHE A 687 13.06 10.41 -22.42
N SER A 688 13.81 10.38 -23.52
CA SER A 688 13.56 9.46 -24.64
C SER A 688 14.85 9.04 -25.34
N GLY A 689 14.91 7.77 -25.77
CA GLY A 689 16.08 7.24 -26.46
C GLY A 689 17.35 7.35 -25.61
N GLN A 690 18.37 8.06 -26.13
CA GLN A 690 19.69 8.09 -25.49
C GLN A 690 19.68 8.83 -24.14
N SER A 691 18.86 9.87 -23.95
CA SER A 691 18.75 10.54 -22.65
C SER A 691 18.18 9.61 -21.59
N ALA A 692 17.18 8.79 -21.93
CA ALA A 692 16.60 7.82 -21.01
C ALA A 692 17.62 6.76 -20.57
N ILE A 693 18.42 6.22 -21.50
CA ILE A 693 19.50 5.25 -21.18
C ILE A 693 20.58 5.90 -20.28
N GLU A 694 20.91 7.17 -20.56
CA GLU A 694 21.85 7.91 -19.72
C GLU A 694 21.28 8.14 -18.32
N GLN A 695 19.97 8.44 -18.21
CA GLN A 695 19.28 8.63 -16.93
C GLN A 695 19.18 7.34 -16.13
N GLU A 696 18.79 6.22 -16.74
CA GLU A 696 18.77 4.90 -16.12
C GLU A 696 20.12 4.57 -15.47
N THR A 697 21.23 4.82 -16.19
CA THR A 697 22.59 4.60 -15.67
C THR A 697 22.92 5.46 -14.44
N VAL A 698 22.32 6.65 -14.34
CA VAL A 698 22.47 7.56 -13.20
C VAL A 698 21.66 7.05 -12.01
N ILE A 699 20.37 6.81 -12.21
CA ILE A 699 19.43 6.47 -11.14
C ILE A 699 19.61 5.04 -10.62
N ASP A 700 20.09 4.10 -11.45
CA ASP A 700 20.42 2.73 -11.03
C ASP A 700 21.41 2.70 -9.85
N GLN A 701 22.33 3.67 -9.81
CA GLN A 701 23.34 3.77 -8.75
C GLN A 701 22.85 4.46 -7.48
N GLN A 702 21.70 5.14 -7.51
CA GLN A 702 21.15 5.88 -6.38
C GLN A 702 20.24 4.93 -5.59
N THR A 703 20.67 4.54 -4.39
CA THR A 703 19.93 3.55 -3.58
C THR A 703 19.75 3.95 -2.11
N SER A 704 20.22 5.14 -1.72
CA SER A 704 19.96 5.72 -0.40
C SER A 704 19.39 7.14 -0.52
N ILE A 705 18.79 7.65 0.55
CA ILE A 705 18.25 9.02 0.62
C ILE A 705 19.32 10.05 0.22
N GLU A 706 20.57 9.91 0.68
CA GLU A 706 21.63 10.87 0.37
C GLU A 706 22.09 10.84 -1.10
N ASP A 707 21.81 9.76 -1.82
CA ASP A 707 22.06 9.67 -3.26
C ASP A 707 20.88 10.22 -4.08
N LEU A 708 19.65 10.11 -3.56
CA LEU A 708 18.38 10.45 -4.22
C LEU A 708 17.94 11.91 -4.00
N VAL A 709 18.35 12.48 -2.87
CA VAL A 709 18.00 13.84 -2.45
C VAL A 709 19.26 14.69 -2.38
N ASP A 710 19.25 15.85 -3.06
CA ASP A 710 20.31 16.84 -2.90
C ASP A 710 20.11 17.58 -1.57
N LEU A 711 20.62 17.01 -0.48
CA LEU A 711 20.59 17.60 0.86
C LEU A 711 21.30 18.97 0.95
N THR A 712 22.00 19.42 -0.10
CA THR A 712 22.53 20.80 -0.15
C THR A 712 21.51 21.84 -0.61
N GLN A 713 20.40 21.39 -1.21
CA GLN A 713 19.22 22.22 -1.49
C GLN A 713 18.23 22.23 -0.33
N HIS A 714 18.24 21.23 0.55
CA HIS A 714 17.37 21.13 1.73
C HIS A 714 17.83 22.09 2.84
N ASP A 715 17.39 23.35 2.77
CA ASP A 715 17.86 24.41 3.67
C ASP A 715 16.97 24.56 4.90
N VAL A 716 17.26 23.77 5.93
CA VAL A 716 16.57 23.84 7.23
C VAL A 716 17.10 24.96 8.14
N SER A 717 17.91 25.91 7.66
CA SER A 717 18.55 26.88 8.56
C SER A 717 17.56 27.78 9.29
N ASP A 718 16.48 28.19 8.62
CA ASP A 718 15.40 28.97 9.25
C ASP A 718 14.59 28.12 10.24
N LEU A 719 14.36 26.83 9.93
CA LEU A 719 13.75 25.87 10.87
C LEU A 719 14.63 25.66 12.11
N GLU A 720 15.92 25.37 11.91
CA GLU A 720 16.87 25.15 13.00
C GLU A 720 17.01 26.40 13.88
N GLU A 721 17.07 27.60 13.30
CA GLU A 721 17.14 28.86 14.05
C GLU A 721 15.85 29.08 14.87
N ALA A 722 14.68 28.89 14.26
CA ALA A 722 13.42 29.12 14.93
C ALA A 722 13.15 28.11 16.05
N VAL A 723 13.49 26.83 15.82
CA VAL A 723 13.45 25.78 16.84
C VAL A 723 14.47 26.10 17.96
N ALA A 724 15.70 26.47 17.63
CA ALA A 724 16.75 26.79 18.61
C ALA A 724 16.44 28.04 19.46
N ASP A 725 15.82 29.07 18.88
CA ASP A 725 15.41 30.27 19.61
C ASP A 725 14.27 29.96 20.61
N ALA A 726 13.33 29.08 20.25
CA ALA A 726 12.33 28.57 21.20
C ALA A 726 12.96 27.83 22.39
N PHE A 727 14.10 27.15 22.18
CA PHE A 727 14.87 26.53 23.26
C PHE A 727 15.60 27.55 24.18
N ASP A 728 16.02 28.72 23.68
CA ASP A 728 16.77 29.72 24.47
C ASP A 728 15.83 30.68 25.25
N GLU A 729 14.59 30.92 24.77
CA GLU A 729 13.59 31.76 25.46
C GLU A 729 12.93 31.07 26.68
N SER A 730 12.85 29.73 26.69
CA SER A 730 12.42 28.94 27.86
C SER A 730 13.30 29.13 29.13
N GLY A 731 14.42 29.87 29.00
CA GLY A 731 15.39 30.16 30.06
C GLY A 731 15.42 31.58 30.65
N ASP A 732 14.79 32.61 30.06
CA ASP A 732 14.84 33.97 30.61
C ASP A 732 13.65 34.84 30.17
N GLN A 733 12.74 35.15 31.10
CA GLN A 733 11.66 36.13 30.92
C GLN A 733 12.19 37.47 30.38
N SER A 734 11.90 37.84 29.13
CA SER A 734 11.91 39.24 28.67
C SER A 734 11.39 39.43 27.24
N GLU A 735 10.24 40.10 27.11
CA GLU A 735 9.74 40.87 25.94
C GLU A 735 10.68 40.89 24.70
N GLY A 736 10.34 40.09 23.68
CA GLY A 736 11.00 40.08 22.36
C GLY A 736 9.98 40.26 21.24
N THR A 737 10.16 41.28 20.41
CA THR A 737 9.34 41.58 19.24
C THR A 737 9.56 40.54 18.15
N ALA A 738 8.47 39.93 17.65
CA ALA A 738 8.43 39.18 16.40
C ALA A 738 9.15 39.97 15.30
N ASN A 739 10.25 39.41 14.80
CA ASN A 739 10.86 39.87 13.56
C ASN A 739 10.04 39.27 12.41
N GLU A 740 9.97 39.98 11.28
CA GLU A 740 9.35 39.48 10.04
C GLU A 740 10.17 38.27 9.56
N THR A 741 9.77 37.06 9.97
CA THR A 741 10.22 35.79 9.36
C THR A 741 9.28 35.51 8.20
N GLU A 742 9.83 35.28 7.01
CA GLU A 742 9.05 34.91 5.83
C GLU A 742 8.38 33.54 6.11
N ALA A 743 7.16 33.34 5.62
CA ALA A 743 6.48 32.06 5.74
C ALA A 743 7.29 31.01 4.96
N GLY A 744 7.51 29.84 5.55
CA GLY A 744 7.98 28.67 4.79
C GLY A 744 6.86 28.14 3.91
N ASP A 745 7.22 27.47 2.83
CA ASP A 745 6.38 27.24 1.67
C ASP A 745 5.65 25.89 1.73
N GLY A 746 4.32 25.89 1.98
CA GLY A 746 3.39 24.90 1.40
C GLY A 746 2.72 23.76 2.21
N LEU A 747 1.75 24.04 3.10
CA LEU A 747 1.00 22.98 3.82
C LEU A 747 0.21 22.03 2.88
N LEU A 748 0.74 20.81 2.65
CA LEU A 748 0.00 19.69 2.06
C LEU A 748 -0.60 18.75 3.12
N PRO A 749 -1.84 18.26 2.92
CA PRO A 749 -2.45 17.27 3.81
C PRO A 749 -1.85 15.88 3.58
N PHE A 750 -0.81 15.48 4.32
CA PHE A 750 -0.38 14.07 4.59
C PHE A 750 -0.40 13.07 3.41
N VAL A 751 -0.35 13.50 2.16
CA VAL A 751 -0.20 12.58 1.02
C VAL A 751 1.28 12.36 0.93
N SER A 752 1.79 11.26 1.52
CA SER A 752 3.22 10.98 1.41
C SER A 752 3.60 10.98 -0.08
N PRO A 753 4.72 11.58 -0.47
CA PRO A 753 5.21 11.52 -1.85
C PRO A 753 5.23 10.10 -2.42
N THR A 754 5.56 9.09 -1.59
CA THR A 754 5.44 7.67 -1.92
C THR A 754 3.99 7.24 -2.21
N PHE A 755 3.02 7.64 -1.38
CA PHE A 755 1.61 7.38 -1.64
C PHE A 755 1.14 8.09 -2.91
N THR A 756 1.65 9.30 -3.20
CA THR A 756 1.37 10.01 -4.46
C THR A 756 1.92 9.24 -5.67
N VAL A 757 3.17 8.78 -5.61
CA VAL A 757 3.78 7.93 -6.66
C VAL A 757 3.02 6.61 -6.81
N MET A 758 2.65 5.96 -5.71
CA MET A 758 1.82 4.76 -5.73
C MET A 758 0.45 5.04 -6.33
N VAL A 759 -0.23 6.12 -5.95
CA VAL A 759 -1.53 6.51 -6.50
C VAL A 759 -1.40 6.87 -7.96
N ILE A 760 -0.31 7.49 -8.42
CA ILE A 760 -0.06 7.74 -9.86
C ILE A 760 0.16 6.42 -10.60
N ALA A 761 0.99 5.52 -10.06
CA ALA A 761 1.23 4.20 -10.63
C ALA A 761 -0.05 3.35 -10.67
N ILE A 762 -0.82 3.35 -9.58
CA ILE A 762 -2.12 2.67 -9.44
C ILE A 762 -3.18 3.37 -10.31
N ALA A 763 -3.19 4.69 -10.45
CA ALA A 763 -4.12 5.39 -11.33
C ALA A 763 -3.81 5.10 -12.79
N GLY A 764 -2.54 4.94 -13.16
CA GLY A 764 -2.13 4.40 -14.46
C GLY A 764 -2.62 2.97 -14.67
N LEU A 765 -2.46 2.10 -13.66
CA LEU A 765 -2.94 0.71 -13.68
C LEU A 765 -4.48 0.62 -13.69
N VAL A 766 -5.18 1.48 -12.96
CA VAL A 766 -6.65 1.52 -12.85
C VAL A 766 -7.25 2.17 -14.08
N ALA A 767 -6.61 3.17 -14.69
CA ALA A 767 -7.01 3.69 -16.00
C ALA A 767 -6.89 2.60 -17.07
N SER A 768 -5.85 1.74 -17.00
CA SER A 768 -5.74 0.54 -17.82
C SER A 768 -6.62 -0.64 -17.36
N LEU A 769 -7.51 -0.48 -16.36
CA LEU A 769 -8.46 -1.52 -15.95
C LEU A 769 -9.93 -1.05 -16.04
N ARG A 770 -10.18 0.27 -15.97
CA ARG A 770 -11.54 0.87 -15.93
C ARG A 770 -12.24 1.06 -17.27
N SER A 771 -11.56 0.97 -18.42
CA SER A 771 -12.27 1.13 -19.71
C SER A 771 -13.34 0.04 -19.94
N ARG A 772 -13.20 -1.13 -19.31
CA ARG A 772 -14.17 -2.24 -19.37
C ARG A 772 -15.56 -1.90 -18.80
N GLU A 773 -15.71 -0.91 -17.92
CA GLU A 773 -16.99 -0.64 -17.23
C GLU A 773 -17.87 0.47 -17.86
N GLN A 774 -17.43 1.15 -18.93
CA GLN A 774 -18.18 2.28 -19.52
C GLN A 774 -18.75 2.08 -20.94
N GLU A 775 -18.89 0.84 -21.43
CA GLU A 775 -19.78 0.53 -22.56
C GLU A 775 -21.15 -0.04 -22.15
#